data_AF-A0AAN7IUD2-F1
#
_entry.id   AF-A0AAN7IUD2-F1
#
_cell.length_a   1.000
_cell.length_b   1.000
_cell.length_c   1.000
_cell.angle_alpha   90.00
_cell.angle_beta   90.00
_cell.angle_gamma   90.00
#
_symmetry.space_group_name_H-M   'P 1'
#
loop_
_entity.id
_entity.type
_entity.pdbx_description
1 polymer ?
#
loop_
_entity_poly.entity_id
_entity_poly.type
_entity_poly.pdbx_seq_one_letter_code
_entity_poly.pdbx_strand_id
1 'polypeptide(L)'
;MRIKGRRNYNPLWQPTAQQVMIDRISAGPITVLLIGTCTNFAIFLMSNPHLKKNIKHIYIMGGGVRTKNPTGNLFTDYTSNPYAESNMFGDPFAAYQVFHSGIPITLIPLDATNSIPISKNFFNTFEQSQNTYEAQYCFQSLKAARDASQLGDKFYTRFFMWDSFASGVATSIMSKSNKPNGENEFAEMEYMNITVVTSNEPYGVNDGSNLFFDGHDIPRFNLTKGGVHSGHVQTGLRDPFCIVKNGKGKCQVINCPQHTGRFNFTTEFPYYKKVLYKPDFGSNKLGKPVVFDMDMSAGDFLTLFYLLKVPLEVINLKAIIVSPTGWANAATIDIIYDLLHMMGRDDIPVGLGDIFATNQSDAIFSSVGDCKYIKAIPHGSGGLIDSDTLYGLARDLPRSPRRYTQENSLKDGTPQKQPLALEVWKSVVKTLDPGSRINILTNGPLTNLAKIILSEKNTTSIYQDVYIVGGHISRGDWDKGNVFTIHSNEFAEFNMFLDPSAAKTVFDSNLNITLIPLGIQRRVGSLPRILEKLQETKRTPEAKFASRLLSMLYGLQQSHVLYRHVDKFSQEILGALVLAGDLKPTMQVKPVKVLAEGVESTDGQTMIDEKDGKLVKILEDVNYTAYYDLFANRLNDLKQSAVIGSFDEQRRLWSRQPK
;
A
#
# COMPACT_ATOMS: atom_id res chain seq x y z
N MET A 1 -34.04 10.53 6.09
CA MET A 1 -34.11 10.71 4.62
C MET A 1 -32.70 10.89 4.08
N ARG A 2 -32.18 9.98 3.25
CA ARG A 2 -30.92 10.22 2.52
C ARG A 2 -31.24 11.11 1.32
N ILE A 3 -30.96 12.41 1.44
CA ILE A 3 -30.98 13.31 0.28
C ILE A 3 -29.73 12.98 -0.54
N LYS A 4 -29.85 12.08 -1.52
CA LYS A 4 -28.84 11.93 -2.57
C LYS A 4 -28.92 13.17 -3.46
N GLY A 5 -27.97 14.08 -3.33
CA GLY A 5 -27.85 15.20 -4.28
C GLY A 5 -27.61 14.70 -5.71
N ARG A 6 -27.82 15.56 -6.72
CA ARG A 6 -27.59 15.22 -8.15
C ARG A 6 -26.14 14.85 -8.50
N ARG A 7 -25.19 15.03 -7.57
CA ARG A 7 -23.80 14.58 -7.73
C ARG A 7 -23.76 13.07 -7.42
N ASN A 8 -23.74 12.25 -8.46
CA ASN A 8 -23.43 10.83 -8.32
C ASN A 8 -22.01 10.69 -7.76
N TYR A 9 -21.91 10.25 -6.52
CA TYR A 9 -20.64 10.05 -5.83
C TYR A 9 -19.97 8.78 -6.36
N ASN A 10 -18.95 8.94 -7.19
CA ASN A 10 -18.04 7.87 -7.57
C ASN A 10 -16.62 8.22 -7.05
N PRO A 11 -16.10 7.52 -6.01
CA PRO A 11 -14.81 7.81 -5.39
C PRO A 11 -13.62 7.80 -6.37
N LEU A 12 -13.74 7.11 -7.51
CA LEU A 12 -12.68 6.99 -8.50
C LEU A 12 -12.59 8.20 -9.47
N TRP A 13 -13.54 9.14 -9.41
CA TRP A 13 -13.69 10.23 -10.39
C TRP A 13 -13.65 11.63 -9.76
N GLN A 14 -13.25 11.75 -8.49
CA GLN A 14 -13.14 13.06 -7.83
C GLN A 14 -11.79 13.72 -8.13
N PRO A 15 -11.76 15.05 -8.37
CA PRO A 15 -10.50 15.78 -8.49
C PRO A 15 -9.71 15.70 -7.18
N THR A 16 -8.39 15.60 -7.27
CA THR A 16 -7.51 15.65 -6.09
C THR A 16 -7.58 17.03 -5.42
N ALA A 17 -7.23 17.11 -4.13
CA ALA A 17 -7.12 18.39 -3.43
C ALA A 17 -6.20 19.38 -4.18
N GLN A 18 -5.12 18.87 -4.80
CA GLN A 18 -4.20 19.67 -5.61
C GLN A 18 -4.90 20.26 -6.84
N GLN A 19 -5.65 19.44 -7.58
CA GLN A 19 -6.39 19.91 -8.76
C GLN A 19 -7.41 20.99 -8.37
N VAL A 20 -8.17 20.77 -7.29
CA VAL A 20 -9.14 21.75 -6.80
C VAL A 20 -8.46 23.08 -6.44
N MET A 21 -7.31 23.04 -5.75
CA MET A 21 -6.56 24.24 -5.40
C MET A 21 -6.01 24.96 -6.63
N ILE A 22 -5.41 24.24 -7.59
CA ILE A 22 -4.91 24.81 -8.84
C ILE A 22 -6.05 25.49 -9.61
N ASP A 23 -7.18 24.82 -9.80
CA ASP A 23 -8.32 25.35 -10.56
C ASP A 23 -8.90 26.61 -9.90
N ARG A 24 -9.03 26.61 -8.56
CA ARG A 24 -9.67 27.72 -7.84
C ARG A 24 -8.73 28.90 -7.61
N ILE A 25 -7.46 28.64 -7.30
CA ILE A 25 -6.48 29.70 -7.04
C ILE A 25 -6.04 30.34 -8.36
N SER A 26 -5.99 29.58 -9.47
CA SER A 26 -5.68 30.16 -10.78
C SER A 26 -6.81 31.07 -11.31
N ALA A 27 -8.06 30.81 -10.94
CA ALA A 27 -9.22 31.60 -11.34
C ALA A 27 -9.27 33.02 -10.74
N GLY A 28 -8.56 33.27 -9.64
CA GLY A 28 -8.46 34.61 -9.06
C GLY A 28 -8.12 34.62 -7.57
N PRO A 29 -8.12 35.81 -6.96
CA PRO A 29 -7.73 35.97 -5.57
C PRO A 29 -8.64 35.22 -4.59
N ILE A 30 -8.05 34.38 -3.73
CA ILE A 30 -8.78 33.55 -2.77
C ILE A 30 -8.24 33.71 -1.35
N THR A 31 -9.11 33.48 -0.37
CA THR A 31 -8.75 33.32 1.05
C THR A 31 -8.87 31.84 1.41
N VAL A 32 -7.89 31.32 2.15
CA VAL A 32 -7.83 29.89 2.48
C VAL A 32 -8.03 29.70 3.99
N LEU A 33 -8.89 28.75 4.36
CA LEU A 33 -9.11 28.34 5.74
C LEU A 33 -8.58 26.90 5.92
N LEU A 34 -7.52 26.76 6.72
CA LEU A 34 -6.84 25.50 7.04
C LEU A 34 -7.22 25.07 8.45
N ILE A 35 -8.23 24.20 8.57
CA ILE A 35 -8.68 23.63 9.86
C ILE A 35 -8.16 22.20 10.12
N GLY A 36 -7.35 21.68 9.21
CA GLY A 36 -6.63 20.40 9.35
C GLY A 36 -5.12 20.57 9.18
N THR A 37 -4.39 19.47 9.06
CA THR A 37 -2.95 19.47 8.75
C THR A 37 -2.64 20.27 7.48
N CYS A 38 -1.54 21.02 7.49
CA CYS A 38 -1.16 21.93 6.41
C CYS A 38 -0.63 21.23 5.14
N THR A 39 -0.54 19.89 5.13
CA THR A 39 0.10 19.06 4.09
C THR A 39 -0.34 19.40 2.68
N ASN A 40 -1.65 19.40 2.42
CA ASN A 40 -2.19 19.66 1.09
C ASN A 40 -1.76 21.05 0.58
N PHE A 41 -1.86 22.06 1.45
CA PHE A 41 -1.57 23.44 1.07
C PHE A 41 -0.06 23.70 0.90
N ALA A 42 0.78 23.11 1.74
CA ALA A 42 2.23 23.19 1.59
C ALA A 42 2.68 22.58 0.25
N ILE A 43 2.18 21.39 -0.09
CA ILE A 43 2.45 20.73 -1.38
C ILE A 43 2.04 21.65 -2.54
N PHE A 44 0.88 22.29 -2.45
CA PHE A 44 0.41 23.23 -3.45
C PHE A 44 1.38 24.40 -3.62
N LEU A 45 1.78 25.04 -2.51
CA LEU A 45 2.69 26.19 -2.53
C LEU A 45 4.07 25.83 -3.10
N MET A 46 4.61 24.66 -2.74
CA MET A 46 5.90 24.17 -3.25
C MET A 46 5.83 23.82 -4.74
N SER A 47 4.74 23.21 -5.19
CA SER A 47 4.59 22.77 -6.60
C SER A 47 4.14 23.90 -7.53
N ASN A 48 3.47 24.93 -7.00
CA ASN A 48 2.89 26.04 -7.77
C ASN A 48 3.24 27.42 -7.17
N PRO A 49 4.54 27.74 -6.99
CA PRO A 49 4.95 28.97 -6.30
C PRO A 49 4.44 30.25 -6.98
N HIS A 50 4.26 30.23 -8.30
CA HIS A 50 3.73 31.35 -9.09
C HIS A 50 2.27 31.69 -8.78
N LEU A 51 1.49 30.76 -8.22
CA LEU A 51 0.09 30.97 -7.82
C LEU A 51 -0.05 31.55 -6.41
N LYS A 52 1.04 31.61 -5.62
CA LYS A 52 1.05 32.19 -4.27
C LYS A 52 0.45 33.60 -4.23
N LYS A 53 0.71 34.41 -5.27
CA LYS A 53 0.21 35.79 -5.40
C LYS A 53 -1.33 35.91 -5.44
N ASN A 54 -2.02 34.83 -5.78
CA ASN A 54 -3.48 34.79 -5.82
C ASN A 54 -4.07 34.42 -4.46
N ILE A 55 -3.26 34.18 -3.42
CA ILE A 55 -3.75 33.91 -2.08
C ILE A 55 -3.68 35.20 -1.27
N LYS A 56 -4.85 35.74 -0.91
CA LYS A 56 -4.98 37.00 -0.16
C LYS A 56 -4.60 36.81 1.30
N HIS A 57 -5.06 35.73 1.91
CA HIS A 57 -4.94 35.49 3.34
C HIS A 57 -5.12 34.00 3.67
N ILE A 58 -4.48 33.54 4.73
CA ILE A 58 -4.62 32.18 5.26
C ILE A 58 -5.10 32.26 6.70
N TYR A 59 -6.20 31.58 7.02
CA TYR A 59 -6.64 31.34 8.40
C TYR A 59 -6.28 29.92 8.77
N ILE A 60 -5.58 29.73 9.88
CA ILE A 60 -5.12 28.41 10.32
C ILE A 60 -5.67 28.11 11.71
N MET A 61 -6.33 26.97 11.88
CA MET A 61 -6.63 26.43 13.20
C MET A 61 -5.54 25.45 13.61
N GLY A 62 -4.73 25.84 14.57
CA GLY A 62 -3.72 24.97 15.15
C GLY A 62 -2.62 25.71 15.89
N GLY A 63 -1.68 24.94 16.45
CA GLY A 63 -0.59 25.45 17.28
C GLY A 63 -1.01 25.76 18.73
N GLY A 64 -0.09 25.55 19.67
CA GLY A 64 -0.17 26.04 21.04
C GLY A 64 0.90 27.10 21.25
N VAL A 65 0.50 28.37 21.42
CA VAL A 65 1.41 29.53 21.30
C VAL A 65 1.88 30.03 22.66
N ARG A 66 1.01 30.07 23.68
CA ARG A 66 1.28 30.66 25.00
C ARG A 66 1.21 29.66 26.13
N THR A 67 1.20 28.37 25.81
CA THR A 67 0.97 27.29 26.78
C THR A 67 2.05 27.23 27.85
N LYS A 68 1.78 27.84 29.01
CA LYS A 68 2.50 27.60 30.28
C LYS A 68 1.83 26.49 31.14
N ASN A 69 0.61 26.13 30.77
CA ASN A 69 -0.27 25.03 31.21
C ASN A 69 -1.67 25.42 30.69
N PRO A 70 -2.17 24.89 29.56
CA PRO A 70 -2.41 23.46 29.37
C PRO A 70 -1.48 22.77 28.35
N THR A 71 -1.45 21.44 28.43
CA THR A 71 -0.89 20.49 27.47
C THR A 71 -1.55 20.66 26.09
N GLY A 72 -0.76 20.55 25.02
CA GLY A 72 -1.23 20.31 23.68
C GLY A 72 -2.25 19.18 23.60
N ASN A 73 -2.99 19.08 22.51
CA ASN A 73 -4.13 18.16 22.39
C ASN A 73 -3.76 16.77 21.82
N LEU A 74 -2.50 16.35 21.95
CA LEU A 74 -2.07 15.00 21.56
C LEU A 74 -2.58 13.94 22.54
N PHE A 75 -3.62 13.18 22.18
CA PHE A 75 -4.19 12.18 23.10
C PHE A 75 -3.31 10.93 23.36
N THR A 76 -2.34 10.64 22.49
CA THR A 76 -1.53 9.39 22.56
C THR A 76 -0.06 9.62 22.86
N ASP A 77 0.42 10.87 22.78
CA ASP A 77 1.86 11.17 22.84
C ASP A 77 2.19 12.46 23.61
N TYR A 78 1.31 12.84 24.53
CA TYR A 78 1.52 14.02 25.39
C TYR A 78 2.78 13.92 26.26
N THR A 79 3.36 12.72 26.46
CA THR A 79 4.57 12.53 27.27
C THR A 79 5.86 12.90 26.53
N SER A 80 5.90 12.78 25.20
CA SER A 80 7.08 13.10 24.39
C SER A 80 7.01 14.51 23.78
N ASN A 81 5.80 15.02 23.55
CA ASN A 81 5.57 16.37 23.06
C ASN A 81 4.32 16.99 23.73
N PRO A 82 4.46 17.48 24.99
CA PRO A 82 3.33 17.97 25.77
C PRO A 82 2.74 19.29 25.28
N TYR A 83 3.35 19.96 24.30
CA TYR A 83 2.93 21.30 23.85
C TYR A 83 2.34 21.31 22.44
N ALA A 84 2.53 20.23 21.68
CA ALA A 84 2.10 20.15 20.31
C ALA A 84 0.57 20.13 20.17
N GLU A 85 0.08 20.93 19.23
CA GLU A 85 -1.28 20.83 18.73
C GLU A 85 -1.32 19.84 17.55
N SER A 86 -2.39 19.05 17.46
CA SER A 86 -2.54 17.90 16.55
C SER A 86 -2.39 18.24 15.07
N ASN A 87 -2.91 19.38 14.59
CA ASN A 87 -2.78 19.77 13.18
C ASN A 87 -1.35 20.21 12.84
N MET A 88 -0.65 20.88 13.77
CA MET A 88 0.77 21.21 13.58
C MET A 88 1.66 19.97 13.69
N PHE A 89 1.31 19.09 14.63
CA PHE A 89 2.03 17.85 14.88
C PHE A 89 1.89 16.84 13.73
N GLY A 90 0.73 16.81 13.07
CA GLY A 90 0.49 15.83 12.00
C GLY A 90 1.34 16.05 10.75
N ASP A 91 1.86 17.27 10.51
CA ASP A 91 2.85 17.56 9.47
C ASP A 91 3.55 18.92 9.72
N PRO A 92 4.55 18.98 10.62
CA PRO A 92 5.17 20.24 10.99
C PRO A 92 6.11 20.77 9.90
N PHE A 93 6.61 19.92 9.00
CA PHE A 93 7.32 20.41 7.82
C PHE A 93 6.36 21.19 6.92
N ALA A 94 5.17 20.67 6.64
CA ALA A 94 4.17 21.40 5.89
C ALA A 94 3.72 22.68 6.60
N ALA A 95 3.46 22.63 7.92
CA ALA A 95 3.14 23.81 8.69
C ALA A 95 4.24 24.87 8.59
N TYR A 96 5.51 24.46 8.72
CA TYR A 96 6.65 25.35 8.52
C TYR A 96 6.63 26.02 7.14
N GLN A 97 6.43 25.26 6.07
CA GLN A 97 6.36 25.80 4.70
C GLN A 97 5.21 26.81 4.53
N VAL A 98 4.04 26.55 5.15
CA VAL A 98 2.91 27.48 5.09
C VAL A 98 3.20 28.76 5.89
N PHE A 99 3.72 28.66 7.10
CA PHE A 99 4.05 29.82 7.94
C PHE A 99 5.12 30.72 7.29
N HIS A 100 6.09 30.11 6.60
CA HIS A 100 7.15 30.83 5.90
C HIS A 100 6.83 31.10 4.43
N SER A 101 5.57 30.85 4.02
CA SER A 101 5.14 31.11 2.66
C SER A 101 5.26 32.59 2.32
N GLY A 102 5.20 33.50 3.29
CA GLY A 102 5.16 34.96 3.06
C GLY A 102 3.78 35.47 2.62
N ILE A 103 2.74 34.65 2.79
CA ILE A 103 1.34 35.06 2.67
C ILE A 103 0.86 35.52 4.07
N PRO A 104 0.01 36.56 4.18
CA PRO A 104 -0.61 36.93 5.45
C PRO A 104 -1.36 35.77 6.12
N ILE A 105 -1.07 35.53 7.40
CA ILE A 105 -1.65 34.43 8.19
C ILE A 105 -2.35 34.98 9.43
N THR A 106 -3.54 34.45 9.71
CA THR A 106 -4.19 34.54 11.02
C THR A 106 -4.23 33.15 11.64
N LEU A 107 -3.58 33.00 12.78
CA LEU A 107 -3.60 31.77 13.56
C LEU A 107 -4.73 31.83 14.59
N ILE A 108 -5.55 30.79 14.65
CA ILE A 108 -6.54 30.52 15.69
C ILE A 108 -5.98 29.36 16.52
N PRO A 109 -5.17 29.64 17.55
CA PRO A 109 -4.43 28.62 18.26
C PRO A 109 -5.30 27.88 19.27
N LEU A 110 -4.79 26.74 19.73
CA LEU A 110 -5.40 25.93 20.78
C LEU A 110 -5.64 26.73 22.07
N ASP A 111 -4.81 27.72 22.36
CA ASP A 111 -4.96 28.66 23.48
C ASP A 111 -6.32 29.38 23.44
N ALA A 112 -6.78 29.76 22.24
CA ALA A 112 -8.06 30.41 22.03
C ALA A 112 -9.19 29.39 21.96
N THR A 113 -9.01 28.30 21.19
CA THR A 113 -10.08 27.33 20.96
C THR A 113 -10.43 26.51 22.22
N ASN A 114 -9.52 26.37 23.18
CA ASN A 114 -9.79 25.73 24.48
C ASN A 114 -10.49 26.64 25.50
N SER A 115 -10.69 27.92 25.21
CA SER A 115 -11.39 28.83 26.13
C SER A 115 -12.92 28.63 26.14
N ILE A 116 -13.45 27.83 25.22
CA ILE A 116 -14.89 27.74 24.91
C ILE A 116 -15.37 26.28 24.78
N PRO A 117 -15.45 25.54 25.90
CA PRO A 117 -16.06 24.20 25.89
C PRO A 117 -17.57 24.27 25.60
N ILE A 118 -18.12 23.14 25.14
CA ILE A 118 -19.56 22.99 24.93
C ILE A 118 -20.28 22.92 26.27
N SER A 119 -20.71 24.07 26.80
CA SER A 119 -21.43 24.11 28.07
C SER A 119 -22.80 23.44 28.00
N LYS A 120 -23.31 23.00 29.16
CA LYS A 120 -24.68 22.48 29.30
C LYS A 120 -25.72 23.52 28.87
N ASN A 121 -25.46 24.80 29.14
CA ASN A 121 -26.33 25.88 28.69
C ASN A 121 -26.39 25.96 27.17
N PHE A 122 -25.23 26.00 26.49
CA PHE A 122 -25.17 25.98 25.03
C PHE A 122 -25.91 24.78 24.45
N PHE A 123 -25.68 23.59 24.99
CA PHE A 123 -26.34 22.36 24.53
C PHE A 123 -27.87 22.46 24.64
N ASN A 124 -28.39 22.91 25.79
CA ASN A 124 -29.83 23.08 25.99
C ASN A 124 -30.43 24.18 25.10
N THR A 125 -29.73 25.31 24.95
CA THR A 125 -30.18 26.39 24.06
C THR A 125 -30.21 25.93 22.60
N PHE A 126 -29.22 25.14 22.17
CA PHE A 126 -29.20 24.57 20.83
C PHE A 126 -30.28 23.49 20.68
N GLU A 127 -30.62 22.74 21.73
CA GLU A 127 -31.77 21.83 21.73
C GLU A 127 -33.08 22.57 21.41
N GLN A 128 -33.25 23.76 21.99
CA GLN A 128 -34.44 24.60 21.83
C GLN A 128 -34.47 25.41 20.53
N SER A 129 -33.34 25.52 19.82
CA SER A 129 -33.16 26.46 18.70
C SER A 129 -32.77 25.75 17.39
N GLN A 130 -33.67 24.91 16.87
CA GLN A 130 -33.44 24.09 15.65
C GLN A 130 -34.47 24.34 14.55
N ASN A 131 -34.65 25.61 14.20
CA ASN A 131 -35.69 26.04 13.25
C ASN A 131 -35.40 25.64 11.79
N THR A 132 -34.18 25.18 11.47
CA THR A 132 -33.80 24.71 10.14
C THR A 132 -33.32 23.26 10.19
N TYR A 133 -33.37 22.57 9.04
CA TYR A 133 -32.90 21.19 8.93
C TYR A 133 -31.40 21.06 9.23
N GLU A 134 -30.60 22.06 8.83
CA GLU A 134 -29.16 22.10 9.11
C GLU A 134 -28.91 22.21 10.61
N ALA A 135 -29.65 23.07 11.31
CA ALA A 135 -29.56 23.20 12.77
C ALA A 135 -29.96 21.91 13.48
N GLN A 136 -31.03 21.26 13.03
CA GLN A 136 -31.47 19.94 13.54
C GLN A 136 -30.38 18.89 13.34
N TYR A 137 -29.77 18.84 12.15
CA TYR A 137 -28.72 17.87 11.85
C TYR A 137 -27.45 18.10 12.67
N CYS A 138 -27.01 19.35 12.81
CA CYS A 138 -25.87 19.72 13.65
C CYS A 138 -26.11 19.34 15.11
N PHE A 139 -27.30 19.63 15.65
CA PHE A 139 -27.62 19.24 17.02
C PHE A 139 -27.70 17.71 17.19
N GLN A 140 -28.32 17.00 16.25
CA GLN A 140 -28.36 15.52 16.28
C GLN A 140 -26.96 14.92 16.29
N SER A 141 -26.03 15.50 15.51
CA SER A 141 -24.62 15.08 15.49
C SER A 141 -23.93 15.34 16.83
N LEU A 142 -24.16 16.51 17.43
CA LEU A 142 -23.62 16.87 18.75
C LEU A 142 -24.19 15.98 19.86
N LYS A 143 -25.49 15.68 19.83
CA LYS A 143 -26.17 14.77 20.76
C LYS A 143 -25.62 13.35 20.64
N ALA A 144 -25.46 12.84 19.42
CA ALA A 144 -24.86 11.54 19.18
C ALA A 144 -23.41 11.47 19.72
N ALA A 145 -22.62 12.53 19.54
CA ALA A 145 -21.26 12.61 20.10
C ALA A 145 -21.28 12.59 21.65
N ARG A 146 -22.20 13.33 22.29
CA ARG A 146 -22.39 13.30 23.74
C ARG A 146 -22.71 11.89 24.23
N ASP A 147 -23.71 11.26 23.62
CA ASP A 147 -24.22 9.94 24.03
C ASP A 147 -23.17 8.84 23.82
N ALA A 148 -22.38 8.91 22.74
CA ALA A 148 -21.31 7.98 22.45
C ALA A 148 -20.05 8.17 23.32
N SER A 149 -19.80 9.38 23.83
CA SER A 149 -18.55 9.71 24.54
C SER A 149 -18.38 9.00 25.88
N GLN A 150 -19.46 8.47 26.48
CA GLN A 150 -19.50 7.92 27.85
C GLN A 150 -18.99 8.90 28.93
N LEU A 151 -18.81 10.18 28.61
CA LEU A 151 -18.28 11.19 29.54
C LEU A 151 -19.33 11.69 30.55
N GLY A 152 -20.60 11.38 30.33
CA GLY A 152 -21.70 11.91 31.15
C GLY A 152 -21.66 13.44 31.19
N ASP A 153 -21.78 14.01 32.39
CA ASP A 153 -21.72 15.47 32.58
C ASP A 153 -20.34 16.08 32.31
N LYS A 154 -19.26 15.27 32.28
CA LYS A 154 -17.92 15.76 31.90
C LYS A 154 -17.82 16.11 30.42
N PHE A 155 -18.80 15.70 29.60
CA PHE A 155 -18.89 16.16 28.21
C PHE A 155 -18.91 17.70 28.15
N TYR A 156 -19.66 18.33 29.04
CA TYR A 156 -19.91 19.77 28.99
C TYR A 156 -18.72 20.66 29.40
N THR A 157 -17.63 20.03 29.85
CA THR A 157 -16.40 20.72 30.28
C THR A 157 -15.17 20.23 29.52
N ARG A 158 -15.26 19.14 28.75
CA ARG A 158 -14.12 18.51 28.07
C ARG A 158 -14.28 18.37 26.56
N PHE A 159 -15.45 18.69 26.02
CA PHE A 159 -15.69 18.67 24.58
C PHE A 159 -15.66 20.10 24.00
N PHE A 160 -14.95 20.28 22.90
CA PHE A 160 -14.72 21.58 22.26
C PHE A 160 -15.06 21.50 20.77
N MET A 161 -15.61 22.57 20.21
CA MET A 161 -15.86 22.70 18.76
C MET A 161 -14.81 23.62 18.12
N TRP A 162 -13.54 23.17 18.16
CA TRP A 162 -12.38 23.94 17.69
C TRP A 162 -12.59 24.46 16.25
N ASP A 163 -12.97 23.59 15.32
CA ASP A 163 -13.14 23.89 13.90
C ASP A 163 -14.23 24.93 13.64
N SER A 164 -15.35 24.82 14.38
CA SER A 164 -16.47 25.75 14.26
C SER A 164 -16.12 27.13 14.79
N PHE A 165 -15.35 27.21 15.88
CA PHE A 165 -14.87 28.49 16.39
C PHE A 165 -13.90 29.16 15.43
N ALA A 166 -12.91 28.43 14.90
CA ALA A 166 -11.98 28.97 13.92
C ALA A 166 -12.70 29.49 12.66
N SER A 167 -13.72 28.76 12.21
CA SER A 167 -14.59 29.19 11.10
C SER A 167 -15.39 30.45 11.44
N GLY A 168 -15.93 30.55 12.66
CA GLY A 168 -16.62 31.73 13.17
C GLY A 168 -15.73 32.97 13.23
N VAL A 169 -14.51 32.84 13.78
CA VAL A 169 -13.51 33.92 13.81
C VAL A 169 -13.17 34.36 12.39
N ALA A 170 -12.80 33.43 11.51
CA ALA A 170 -12.43 33.75 10.12
C ALA A 170 -13.58 34.45 9.37
N THR A 171 -14.81 33.94 9.48
CA THR A 171 -15.97 34.54 8.81
C THR A 171 -16.34 35.91 9.36
N SER A 172 -16.21 36.12 10.67
CA SER A 172 -16.44 37.43 11.32
C SER A 172 -15.41 38.47 10.86
N ILE A 173 -14.13 38.09 10.74
CA ILE A 173 -13.10 38.99 10.20
C ILE A 173 -13.40 39.33 8.74
N MET A 174 -13.74 38.32 7.92
CA MET A 174 -14.04 38.52 6.51
C MET A 174 -15.28 39.38 6.27
N SER A 175 -16.32 39.28 7.12
CA SER A 175 -17.54 40.06 6.98
C SER A 175 -17.35 41.54 7.38
N LYS A 176 -16.41 41.83 8.28
CA LYS A 176 -16.12 43.17 8.81
C LYS A 176 -15.07 43.97 8.02
N SER A 177 -14.91 43.64 6.73
CA SER A 177 -13.88 44.05 5.73
C SER A 177 -13.31 45.48 5.70
N ASN A 178 -13.78 46.42 6.53
CA ASN A 178 -13.29 47.81 6.61
C ASN A 178 -12.45 48.12 7.86
N LYS A 179 -12.08 47.11 8.68
CA LYS A 179 -11.24 47.33 9.88
C LYS A 179 -9.90 46.61 9.77
N PRO A 180 -8.75 47.34 9.70
CA PRO A 180 -7.45 46.77 9.38
C PRO A 180 -6.82 45.88 10.47
N ASN A 181 -7.44 45.79 11.65
CA ASN A 181 -6.82 45.18 12.84
C ASN A 181 -7.29 43.74 13.15
N GLY A 182 -8.07 43.10 12.26
CA GLY A 182 -8.59 41.74 12.51
C GLY A 182 -9.70 41.67 13.57
N GLU A 183 -10.38 42.78 13.85
CA GLU A 183 -11.49 42.83 14.80
C GLU A 183 -12.59 41.82 14.45
N ASN A 184 -13.06 41.09 15.46
CA ASN A 184 -14.12 40.09 15.34
C ASN A 184 -14.91 40.02 16.66
N GLU A 185 -16.01 39.27 16.66
CA GLU A 185 -16.94 39.20 17.80
C GLU A 185 -16.56 38.10 18.81
N PHE A 186 -15.54 37.32 18.51
CA PHE A 186 -15.28 36.03 19.15
C PHE A 186 -13.95 36.00 19.92
N ALA A 187 -12.96 36.77 19.49
CA ALA A 187 -11.59 36.70 19.99
C ALA A 187 -10.84 38.02 19.86
N GLU A 188 -9.93 38.26 20.81
CA GLU A 188 -8.93 39.32 20.72
C GLU A 188 -7.77 38.87 19.82
N MET A 189 -7.23 39.80 19.03
CA MET A 189 -6.16 39.52 18.07
C MET A 189 -4.85 40.18 18.51
N GLU A 190 -3.74 39.45 18.37
CA GLU A 190 -2.41 39.95 18.66
C GLU A 190 -1.42 39.55 17.55
N TYR A 191 -0.58 40.50 17.13
CA TYR A 191 0.53 40.20 16.23
C TYR A 191 1.68 39.57 17.00
N MET A 192 2.10 38.38 16.57
CA MET A 192 3.18 37.62 17.20
C MET A 192 4.15 37.10 16.13
N ASN A 193 5.43 37.11 16.46
CA ASN A 193 6.44 36.37 15.70
C ASN A 193 6.33 34.89 16.08
N ILE A 194 5.82 34.08 15.15
CA ILE A 194 5.61 32.64 15.35
C ILE A 194 6.42 31.89 14.31
N THR A 195 7.04 30.79 14.73
CA THR A 195 7.66 29.82 13.83
C THR A 195 7.28 28.40 14.25
N VAL A 196 7.48 27.46 13.33
CA VAL A 196 7.32 26.02 13.55
C VAL A 196 8.71 25.42 13.65
N VAL A 197 9.00 24.76 14.77
CA VAL A 197 10.27 24.08 15.01
C VAL A 197 10.15 22.63 14.56
N THR A 198 11.24 22.08 14.05
CA THR A 198 11.29 20.71 13.54
C THR A 198 12.41 19.95 14.23
N SER A 199 12.12 18.78 14.81
CA SER A 199 13.07 17.88 15.47
C SER A 199 12.75 16.42 15.14
N ASN A 200 13.75 15.56 15.00
CA ASN A 200 13.52 14.11 14.87
C ASN A 200 13.48 13.41 16.23
N GLU A 201 13.93 14.09 17.29
CA GLU A 201 13.86 13.63 18.68
C GLU A 201 12.69 14.29 19.45
N PRO A 202 12.25 13.70 20.58
CA PRO A 202 11.23 14.27 21.47
C PRO A 202 11.52 15.72 21.89
N TYR A 203 10.46 16.45 22.26
CA TYR A 203 10.57 17.85 22.65
C TYR A 203 11.58 18.03 23.80
N GLY A 204 12.50 18.99 23.64
CA GLY A 204 13.55 19.30 24.63
C GLY A 204 14.86 18.53 24.46
N VAL A 205 14.94 17.59 23.51
CA VAL A 205 16.17 16.86 23.16
C VAL A 205 16.75 17.46 21.87
N ASN A 206 18.02 17.87 21.90
CA ASN A 206 18.70 18.37 20.71
C ASN A 206 19.35 17.21 19.94
N ASP A 207 19.13 17.14 18.62
CA ASP A 207 19.61 16.09 17.74
C ASP A 207 20.40 16.61 16.52
N GLY A 208 20.61 17.92 16.40
CA GLY A 208 21.32 18.50 15.26
C GLY A 208 20.46 18.72 14.01
N SER A 209 19.17 18.36 14.05
CA SER A 209 18.27 18.47 12.88
C SER A 209 17.56 19.82 12.78
N ASN A 210 17.73 20.69 13.78
CA ASN A 210 16.98 21.93 13.90
C ASN A 210 17.77 23.10 13.33
N LEU A 211 17.47 23.44 12.07
CA LEU A 211 18.14 24.48 11.30
C LEU A 211 18.07 25.90 11.90
N PHE A 212 17.27 26.13 12.96
CA PHE A 212 17.24 27.41 13.66
C PHE A 212 18.26 27.53 14.78
N PHE A 213 18.76 26.41 15.30
CA PHE A 213 19.71 26.37 16.43
C PHE A 213 21.03 25.72 16.05
N ASP A 214 21.02 24.71 15.17
CA ASP A 214 22.21 23.93 14.85
C ASP A 214 23.06 24.60 13.77
N GLY A 215 24.36 24.76 14.04
CA GLY A 215 25.30 25.43 13.15
C GLY A 215 25.30 26.97 13.25
N HIS A 216 24.63 27.55 14.25
CA HIS A 216 24.56 28.99 14.48
C HIS A 216 24.89 29.38 15.93
N ASP A 217 25.79 30.34 16.14
CA ASP A 217 26.16 30.85 17.47
C ASP A 217 24.99 31.59 18.15
N ILE A 218 24.11 32.18 17.35
CA ILE A 218 22.88 32.85 17.78
C ILE A 218 21.72 32.21 17.01
N PRO A 219 20.70 31.66 17.69
CA PRO A 219 19.54 31.09 17.02
C PRO A 219 18.86 32.10 16.09
N ARG A 220 18.43 31.64 14.91
CA ARG A 220 17.68 32.51 13.98
C ARG A 220 16.38 32.99 14.64
N PHE A 221 15.98 34.22 14.31
CA PHE A 221 14.73 34.85 14.78
C PHE A 221 14.63 35.07 16.30
N ASN A 222 15.76 35.18 17.02
CA ASN A 222 15.80 35.37 18.48
C ASN A 222 15.05 34.27 19.26
N LEU A 223 14.98 33.05 18.72
CA LEU A 223 14.37 31.93 19.41
C LEU A 223 15.21 31.55 20.64
N THR A 224 14.54 31.25 21.75
CA THR A 224 15.23 30.79 22.96
C THR A 224 15.48 29.29 22.87
N LYS A 225 16.72 28.86 23.12
CA LYS A 225 17.07 27.45 23.22
C LYS A 225 16.30 26.82 24.38
N GLY A 226 15.36 25.91 24.07
CA GLY A 226 14.44 25.33 25.06
C GLY A 226 13.11 26.10 25.26
N GLY A 227 12.81 27.11 24.45
CA GLY A 227 11.50 27.77 24.40
C GLY A 227 10.40 26.89 23.81
N VAL A 228 9.13 27.19 24.13
CA VAL A 228 7.96 26.47 23.61
C VAL A 228 7.76 26.80 22.14
N HIS A 229 8.26 25.93 21.27
CA HIS A 229 8.14 26.08 19.82
C HIS A 229 7.79 24.71 19.24
N SER A 230 6.62 24.60 18.61
CA SER A 230 6.08 23.30 18.20
C SER A 230 6.82 22.73 17.01
N GLY A 231 7.26 21.48 17.12
CA GLY A 231 7.13 20.50 16.05
C GLY A 231 8.19 19.40 16.08
N HIS A 232 7.75 18.24 15.62
CA HIS A 232 8.52 17.02 15.45
C HIS A 232 8.34 16.59 14.00
N VAL A 233 9.40 16.58 13.18
CA VAL A 233 9.24 16.17 11.78
C VAL A 233 9.03 14.67 11.75
N GLN A 234 7.85 14.27 11.33
CA GLN A 234 7.57 12.88 11.02
C GLN A 234 8.49 12.44 9.88
N THR A 235 9.56 11.73 10.22
CA THR A 235 10.57 11.26 9.24
C THR A 235 10.12 10.04 8.45
N GLY A 236 8.98 9.44 8.81
CA GLY A 236 8.36 8.30 8.15
C GLY A 236 7.38 7.57 9.05
N LEU A 237 6.85 6.40 8.63
CA LEU A 237 5.96 5.59 9.49
C LEU A 237 6.70 4.81 10.61
N ARG A 238 8.03 4.87 10.63
CA ARG A 238 8.87 4.33 11.72
C ARG A 238 9.21 5.37 12.78
N ASP A 239 8.68 6.57 12.59
CA ASP A 239 8.75 7.59 13.59
C ASP A 239 8.14 7.04 14.91
N PRO A 240 8.80 7.20 16.07
CA PRO A 240 8.28 6.74 17.36
C PRO A 240 6.82 7.15 17.60
N PHE A 241 6.41 8.30 17.04
CA PHE A 241 5.05 8.83 17.11
C PHE A 241 3.99 8.05 16.30
N CYS A 242 4.43 7.24 15.31
CA CYS A 242 3.55 6.35 14.55
C CYS A 242 3.34 4.99 15.22
N ILE A 243 4.13 4.66 16.25
CA ILE A 243 4.16 3.34 16.87
C ILE A 243 3.87 3.47 18.37
N VAL A 244 2.62 3.19 18.76
CA VAL A 244 2.27 3.03 20.18
C VAL A 244 2.79 1.68 20.67
N LYS A 245 3.47 1.64 21.82
CA LYS A 245 3.69 0.38 22.55
C LYS A 245 2.32 -0.26 22.83
N ASN A 246 2.04 -1.37 22.15
CA ASN A 246 0.83 -2.21 22.23
C ASN A 246 -0.40 -1.86 21.35
N GLY A 247 -0.22 -1.14 20.25
CA GLY A 247 -1.06 -1.36 19.05
C GLY A 247 -2.02 -0.25 18.63
N LYS A 248 -2.11 -0.12 17.29
CA LYS A 248 -2.93 0.75 16.42
C LYS A 248 -2.62 2.27 16.49
N GLY A 249 -1.80 2.73 15.54
CA GLY A 249 -1.52 4.14 15.27
C GLY A 249 -2.61 4.86 14.48
N LYS A 250 -2.79 6.16 14.77
CA LYS A 250 -3.90 7.04 14.33
C LYS A 250 -3.90 7.49 12.86
N CYS A 251 -2.88 7.19 12.06
CA CYS A 251 -2.69 7.83 10.75
C CYS A 251 -3.35 7.09 9.55
N GLN A 252 -4.56 6.54 9.73
CA GLN A 252 -5.25 5.79 8.67
C GLN A 252 -5.73 6.67 7.48
N VAL A 253 -5.81 7.99 7.64
CA VAL A 253 -6.27 8.91 6.57
C VAL A 253 -5.18 9.23 5.53
N ILE A 254 -3.90 9.06 5.87
CA ILE A 254 -2.76 9.22 4.94
C ILE A 254 -2.65 8.03 3.96
N ASN A 255 -3.40 6.95 4.20
CA ASN A 255 -3.42 5.76 3.36
C ASN A 255 -4.30 5.89 2.10
N CYS A 256 -4.84 7.08 1.78
CA CYS A 256 -5.56 7.33 0.52
C CYS A 256 -4.59 7.81 -0.59
N PRO A 257 -4.37 7.02 -1.67
CA PRO A 257 -3.41 7.32 -2.74
C PRO A 257 -3.65 8.64 -3.51
N GLN A 258 -4.84 9.22 -3.39
CA GLN A 258 -5.25 10.40 -4.16
C GLN A 258 -4.71 11.74 -3.59
N HIS A 259 -4.16 11.75 -2.37
CA HIS A 259 -3.79 12.98 -1.65
C HIS A 259 -2.28 13.15 -1.37
N THR A 260 -1.43 12.21 -1.79
CA THR A 260 0.02 12.41 -1.70
C THR A 260 0.51 13.20 -2.92
N GLY A 261 0.58 14.53 -2.83
CA GLY A 261 1.42 15.25 -3.78
C GLY A 261 2.87 14.85 -3.55
N ARG A 262 3.49 14.18 -4.53
CA ARG A 262 4.91 13.87 -4.49
C ARG A 262 5.65 14.72 -5.51
N PHE A 263 6.65 15.41 -4.97
CA PHE A 263 7.71 16.14 -5.64
C PHE A 263 8.20 15.42 -6.90
N ASN A 264 8.21 16.13 -8.02
CA ASN A 264 8.93 15.70 -9.20
C ASN A 264 10.41 16.09 -9.05
N PHE A 265 11.26 15.16 -8.60
CA PHE A 265 12.67 15.44 -8.36
C PHE A 265 13.43 15.94 -9.60
N THR A 266 12.96 15.63 -10.82
CA THR A 266 13.57 16.14 -12.05
C THR A 266 13.30 17.62 -12.30
N THR A 267 12.28 18.24 -11.69
CA THR A 267 12.00 19.67 -11.86
C THR A 267 12.82 20.55 -10.92
N GLU A 268 13.15 20.07 -9.73
CA GLU A 268 13.99 20.79 -8.74
C GLU A 268 15.48 20.52 -8.89
N PHE A 269 15.86 19.32 -9.37
CA PHE A 269 17.25 18.93 -9.57
C PHE A 269 17.47 18.57 -11.05
N PRO A 270 17.84 19.53 -11.91
CA PRO A 270 18.01 19.30 -13.35
C PRO A 270 19.06 18.23 -13.69
N TYR A 271 19.96 17.95 -12.74
CA TYR A 271 21.01 16.94 -12.86
C TYR A 271 20.65 15.59 -12.21
N TYR A 272 19.43 15.45 -11.68
CA TYR A 272 18.90 14.15 -11.25
C TYR A 272 18.73 13.25 -12.46
N LYS A 273 19.62 12.24 -12.59
CA LYS A 273 19.47 11.16 -13.55
C LYS A 273 18.97 9.92 -12.82
N LYS A 274 17.75 9.49 -13.14
CA LYS A 274 17.29 8.14 -12.82
C LYS A 274 18.09 7.17 -13.68
N VAL A 275 19.18 6.64 -13.15
CA VAL A 275 19.97 5.60 -13.84
C VAL A 275 19.22 4.29 -13.67
N LEU A 276 18.37 3.96 -14.64
CA LEU A 276 17.79 2.62 -14.73
C LEU A 276 18.82 1.76 -15.46
N TYR A 277 19.43 0.79 -14.78
CA TYR A 277 20.14 -0.27 -15.49
C TYR A 277 19.08 -1.14 -16.15
N LYS A 278 18.85 -0.92 -17.44
CA LYS A 278 18.22 -1.92 -18.28
C LYS A 278 19.24 -3.05 -18.41
N PRO A 279 18.89 -4.30 -18.08
CA PRO A 279 19.77 -5.41 -18.39
C PRO A 279 20.15 -5.34 -19.87
N ASP A 280 21.45 -5.28 -20.17
CA ASP A 280 21.92 -5.37 -21.55
C ASP A 280 21.73 -6.81 -22.02
N PHE A 281 20.77 -7.01 -22.93
CA PHE A 281 20.35 -8.33 -23.38
C PHE A 281 21.28 -8.93 -24.44
N GLY A 282 22.25 -8.16 -24.96
CA GLY A 282 23.26 -8.62 -25.93
C GLY A 282 22.71 -9.50 -27.06
N SER A 283 23.57 -10.38 -27.60
CA SER A 283 23.19 -11.45 -28.53
C SER A 283 23.01 -12.80 -27.81
N ASN A 284 22.63 -12.79 -26.53
CA ASN A 284 22.66 -13.97 -25.69
C ASN A 284 21.54 -14.96 -26.05
N LYS A 285 21.83 -16.25 -25.88
CA LYS A 285 20.83 -17.32 -26.00
C LYS A 285 19.83 -17.20 -24.85
N LEU A 286 18.57 -16.94 -25.19
CA LEU A 286 17.49 -16.84 -24.20
C LEU A 286 17.17 -18.22 -23.61
N GLY A 287 16.90 -18.24 -22.30
CA GLY A 287 16.51 -19.42 -21.55
C GLY A 287 15.06 -19.83 -21.80
N LYS A 288 14.53 -20.67 -20.90
CA LYS A 288 13.17 -21.21 -21.01
C LYS A 288 12.13 -20.08 -21.03
N PRO A 289 11.24 -19.99 -22.04
CA PRO A 289 10.12 -19.06 -22.00
C PRO A 289 9.19 -19.42 -20.84
N VAL A 290 8.94 -18.46 -19.94
CA VAL A 290 8.10 -18.65 -18.75
C VAL A 290 6.98 -17.61 -18.71
N VAL A 291 5.77 -18.04 -18.38
CA VAL A 291 4.67 -17.18 -17.93
C VAL A 291 4.43 -17.44 -16.45
N PHE A 292 4.35 -16.38 -15.65
CA PHE A 292 4.07 -16.47 -14.22
C PHE A 292 2.62 -16.07 -13.93
N ASP A 293 1.84 -17.00 -13.39
CA ASP A 293 0.45 -16.81 -12.96
C ASP A 293 0.42 -16.68 -11.44
N MET A 294 0.02 -15.52 -10.94
CA MET A 294 0.12 -15.15 -9.52
C MET A 294 -1.16 -14.51 -9.00
N ASP A 295 -1.40 -14.56 -7.68
CA ASP A 295 -2.58 -13.94 -7.05
C ASP A 295 -2.23 -12.75 -6.16
N MET A 296 -1.04 -12.18 -6.35
CA MET A 296 -0.54 -10.97 -5.71
C MET A 296 -0.39 -11.12 -4.18
N SER A 297 -0.18 -12.34 -3.72
CA SER A 297 0.26 -12.64 -2.36
C SER A 297 1.66 -12.05 -2.10
N ALA A 298 2.02 -11.85 -0.82
CA ALA A 298 3.38 -11.46 -0.47
C ALA A 298 4.43 -12.48 -0.96
N GLY A 299 4.07 -13.77 -1.02
CA GLY A 299 4.90 -14.85 -1.52
C GLY A 299 5.11 -14.78 -3.02
N ASP A 300 4.10 -14.35 -3.78
CA ASP A 300 4.24 -14.10 -5.21
C ASP A 300 5.23 -12.98 -5.52
N PHE A 301 5.19 -11.89 -4.77
CA PHE A 301 6.13 -10.79 -4.97
C PHE A 301 7.58 -11.22 -4.66
N LEU A 302 7.78 -12.08 -3.64
CA LEU A 302 9.08 -12.70 -3.36
C LEU A 302 9.51 -13.64 -4.50
N THR A 303 8.57 -14.42 -5.04
CA THR A 303 8.79 -15.31 -6.18
C THR A 303 9.14 -14.53 -7.45
N LEU A 304 8.45 -13.42 -7.71
CA LEU A 304 8.71 -12.54 -8.83
C LEU A 304 10.09 -11.91 -8.73
N PHE A 305 10.51 -11.44 -7.54
CA PHE A 305 11.88 -11.00 -7.35
C PHE A 305 12.87 -12.10 -7.72
N TYR A 306 12.69 -13.31 -7.20
CA TYR A 306 13.57 -14.42 -7.53
C TYR A 306 13.63 -14.69 -9.05
N LEU A 307 12.49 -14.77 -9.74
CA LEU A 307 12.42 -14.99 -11.19
C LEU A 307 13.14 -13.89 -11.99
N LEU A 308 13.01 -12.63 -11.59
CA LEU A 308 13.67 -11.49 -12.25
C LEU A 308 15.18 -11.42 -11.97
N LYS A 309 15.66 -12.14 -10.96
CA LYS A 309 17.07 -12.28 -10.60
C LYS A 309 17.74 -13.50 -11.22
N VAL A 310 16.95 -14.47 -11.71
CA VAL A 310 17.46 -15.65 -12.41
C VAL A 310 18.03 -15.20 -13.77
N PRO A 311 19.26 -15.64 -14.13
CA PRO A 311 19.86 -15.33 -15.42
C PRO A 311 18.92 -15.60 -16.58
N LEU A 312 18.88 -14.69 -17.56
CA LEU A 312 17.94 -14.78 -18.69
C LEU A 312 18.23 -15.97 -19.59
N GLU A 313 19.47 -16.46 -19.56
CA GLU A 313 19.93 -17.69 -20.21
C GLU A 313 19.28 -18.94 -19.59
N VAL A 314 18.72 -18.81 -18.38
CA VAL A 314 18.03 -19.89 -17.66
C VAL A 314 16.51 -19.72 -17.76
N ILE A 315 15.98 -18.56 -17.33
CA ILE A 315 14.55 -18.22 -17.39
C ILE A 315 14.36 -16.93 -18.16
N ASN A 316 13.54 -17.00 -19.22
CA ASN A 316 13.05 -15.83 -19.94
C ASN A 316 11.59 -15.58 -19.56
N LEU A 317 11.36 -14.75 -18.54
CA LEU A 317 10.01 -14.38 -18.11
C LEU A 317 9.35 -13.50 -19.19
N LYS A 318 8.39 -14.09 -19.91
CA LYS A 318 7.70 -13.50 -21.06
C LYS A 318 6.47 -12.69 -20.68
N ALA A 319 5.77 -13.06 -19.60
CA ALA A 319 4.59 -12.35 -19.12
C ALA A 319 4.27 -12.70 -17.67
N ILE A 320 3.49 -11.83 -17.04
CA ILE A 320 2.80 -12.08 -15.78
C ILE A 320 1.30 -12.05 -16.05
N ILE A 321 0.56 -13.03 -15.56
CA ILE A 321 -0.90 -13.02 -15.55
C ILE A 321 -1.38 -13.10 -14.09
N VAL A 322 -2.44 -12.37 -13.77
CA VAL A 322 -2.89 -12.19 -12.39
C VAL A 322 -4.24 -12.86 -12.19
N SER A 323 -4.36 -13.73 -11.20
CA SER A 323 -5.61 -14.33 -10.75
C SER A 323 -6.17 -13.53 -9.56
N PRO A 324 -7.08 -12.56 -9.76
CA PRO A 324 -7.60 -11.73 -8.67
C PRO A 324 -8.61 -12.44 -7.75
N THR A 325 -8.77 -13.76 -7.91
CA THR A 325 -9.59 -14.62 -7.05
C THR A 325 -8.85 -15.08 -5.77
N GLY A 326 -7.64 -14.56 -5.53
CA GLY A 326 -6.76 -14.93 -4.43
C GLY A 326 -6.50 -13.80 -3.42
N TRP A 327 -5.29 -13.75 -2.86
CA TRP A 327 -4.98 -12.99 -1.63
C TRP A 327 -5.13 -11.46 -1.70
N ALA A 328 -5.05 -10.86 -2.88
CA ALA A 328 -5.15 -9.41 -3.05
C ALA A 328 -6.12 -9.01 -4.17
N ASN A 329 -6.63 -7.78 -4.08
CA ASN A 329 -7.60 -7.26 -5.02
C ASN A 329 -6.96 -6.89 -6.37
N ALA A 330 -7.71 -7.08 -7.46
CA ALA A 330 -7.33 -6.64 -8.81
C ALA A 330 -6.85 -5.18 -8.90
N ALA A 331 -7.36 -4.29 -8.04
CA ALA A 331 -6.98 -2.88 -7.97
C ALA A 331 -5.50 -2.65 -7.63
N THR A 332 -4.80 -3.68 -7.14
CA THR A 332 -3.41 -3.61 -6.66
C THR A 332 -2.39 -4.03 -7.71
N ILE A 333 -2.84 -4.36 -8.93
CA ILE A 333 -2.00 -4.76 -10.07
C ILE A 333 -0.86 -3.76 -10.38
N ASP A 334 -1.07 -2.48 -10.05
CA ASP A 334 -0.07 -1.42 -10.13
C ASP A 334 1.22 -1.70 -9.35
N ILE A 335 1.17 -2.52 -8.30
CA ILE A 335 2.36 -2.91 -7.51
C ILE A 335 3.28 -3.79 -8.35
N ILE A 336 2.73 -4.63 -9.24
CA ILE A 336 3.53 -5.44 -10.17
C ILE A 336 4.30 -4.50 -11.12
N TYR A 337 3.63 -3.47 -11.66
CA TYR A 337 4.30 -2.49 -12.52
C TYR A 337 5.42 -1.76 -11.79
N ASP A 338 5.22 -1.38 -10.53
CA ASP A 338 6.26 -0.73 -9.73
C ASP A 338 7.47 -1.62 -9.47
N LEU A 339 7.23 -2.89 -9.17
CA LEU A 339 8.29 -3.87 -9.00
C LEU A 339 9.06 -4.08 -10.31
N LEU A 340 8.35 -4.30 -11.43
CA LEU A 340 8.97 -4.41 -12.75
C LEU A 340 9.79 -3.18 -13.11
N HIS A 341 9.26 -1.98 -12.82
CA HIS A 341 9.95 -0.73 -13.05
C HIS A 341 11.21 -0.59 -12.18
N MET A 342 11.14 -1.01 -10.91
CA MET A 342 12.30 -1.09 -10.02
C MET A 342 13.39 -1.99 -10.58
N MET A 343 12.98 -3.11 -11.18
CA MET A 343 13.86 -4.11 -11.79
C MET A 343 14.31 -3.74 -13.21
N GLY A 344 13.87 -2.60 -13.76
CA GLY A 344 14.18 -2.21 -15.13
C GLY A 344 13.55 -3.12 -16.19
N ARG A 345 12.48 -3.86 -15.83
CA ARG A 345 11.78 -4.86 -16.65
C ARG A 345 10.39 -4.42 -17.09
N ASP A 346 10.27 -3.15 -17.47
CA ASP A 346 9.04 -2.59 -18.07
C ASP A 346 8.69 -3.24 -19.41
N ASP A 347 9.54 -4.10 -19.98
CA ASP A 347 9.27 -4.92 -21.17
C ASP A 347 8.25 -6.03 -20.92
N ILE A 348 8.09 -6.50 -19.68
CA ILE A 348 7.23 -7.65 -19.37
C ILE A 348 5.74 -7.21 -19.35
N PRO A 349 4.88 -7.76 -20.22
CA PRO A 349 3.44 -7.50 -20.19
C PRO A 349 2.79 -8.15 -18.95
N VAL A 350 1.78 -7.46 -18.39
CA VAL A 350 1.00 -7.96 -17.25
C VAL A 350 -0.47 -8.00 -17.66
N GLY A 351 -1.11 -9.15 -17.50
CA GLY A 351 -2.52 -9.36 -17.86
C GLY A 351 -3.38 -9.62 -16.63
N LEU A 352 -4.52 -8.94 -16.53
CA LEU A 352 -5.49 -9.14 -15.46
C LEU A 352 -6.47 -10.25 -15.83
N GLY A 353 -6.58 -11.26 -14.98
CA GLY A 353 -7.55 -12.34 -15.07
C GLY A 353 -8.95 -11.93 -14.62
N ASP A 354 -9.87 -12.88 -14.66
CA ASP A 354 -11.24 -12.64 -14.23
C ASP A 354 -11.35 -12.58 -12.70
N ILE A 355 -12.25 -11.71 -12.24
CA ILE A 355 -12.50 -11.43 -10.82
C ILE A 355 -13.21 -12.61 -10.11
N PHE A 356 -13.78 -13.55 -10.88
CA PHE A 356 -14.56 -14.67 -10.37
C PHE A 356 -13.99 -16.02 -10.79
N ALA A 357 -14.18 -17.00 -9.91
CA ALA A 357 -13.95 -18.41 -10.22
C ALA A 357 -14.83 -18.87 -11.39
N THR A 358 -14.40 -19.92 -12.09
CA THR A 358 -14.90 -20.32 -13.41
C THR A 358 -16.39 -20.70 -13.44
N ASN A 359 -16.98 -21.03 -12.28
CA ASN A 359 -18.41 -21.36 -12.11
C ASN A 359 -19.15 -20.41 -11.13
N GLN A 360 -18.65 -19.20 -10.90
CA GLN A 360 -19.30 -18.21 -10.04
C GLN A 360 -19.76 -16.98 -10.82
N SER A 361 -20.99 -16.53 -10.53
CA SER A 361 -21.61 -15.32 -11.06
C SER A 361 -22.66 -14.79 -10.08
N ASP A 362 -22.80 -13.48 -9.93
CA ASP A 362 -23.82 -12.86 -9.07
C ASP A 362 -25.01 -12.35 -9.91
N ALA A 363 -26.23 -12.68 -9.49
CA ALA A 363 -27.48 -12.35 -10.18
C ALA A 363 -28.01 -10.93 -9.89
N ILE A 364 -27.53 -10.23 -8.86
CA ILE A 364 -28.05 -8.92 -8.40
C ILE A 364 -26.96 -7.84 -8.46
N PHE A 365 -25.71 -8.17 -8.14
CA PHE A 365 -24.54 -7.29 -8.27
C PHE A 365 -23.43 -8.02 -9.03
N SER A 366 -23.56 -8.09 -10.35
CA SER A 366 -22.61 -8.76 -11.25
C SER A 366 -21.16 -8.26 -11.16
N SER A 367 -20.90 -7.13 -10.49
CA SER A 367 -19.57 -6.59 -10.22
C SER A 367 -18.88 -7.12 -8.96
N VAL A 368 -19.57 -7.87 -8.08
CA VAL A 368 -18.99 -8.38 -6.81
C VAL A 368 -19.06 -9.91 -6.65
N GLY A 369 -19.92 -10.61 -7.39
CA GLY A 369 -19.85 -12.09 -7.52
C GLY A 369 -20.36 -12.88 -6.33
N ASP A 370 -20.76 -14.14 -6.59
CA ASP A 370 -20.95 -15.15 -5.54
C ASP A 370 -19.59 -15.50 -4.94
N CYS A 371 -19.33 -15.03 -3.72
CA CYS A 371 -18.03 -15.13 -3.04
C CYS A 371 -17.85 -16.46 -2.28
N LYS A 372 -18.44 -17.55 -2.76
CA LYS A 372 -18.51 -18.83 -2.02
C LYS A 372 -17.14 -19.33 -1.56
N TYR A 373 -16.11 -19.29 -2.40
CA TYR A 373 -14.78 -19.80 -2.06
C TYR A 373 -13.81 -18.72 -1.57
N ILE A 374 -13.85 -17.52 -2.15
CA ILE A 374 -12.94 -16.40 -1.79
C ILE A 374 -13.10 -15.94 -0.33
N LYS A 375 -14.27 -16.16 0.27
CA LYS A 375 -14.51 -15.90 1.71
C LYS A 375 -13.58 -16.69 2.64
N ALA A 376 -12.93 -17.75 2.13
CA ALA A 376 -11.97 -18.52 2.90
C ALA A 376 -10.65 -17.76 3.14
N ILE A 377 -10.35 -16.71 2.38
CA ILE A 377 -9.12 -15.95 2.57
C ILE A 377 -9.21 -15.21 3.91
N PRO A 378 -8.32 -15.50 4.87
CA PRO A 378 -8.34 -14.83 6.16
C PRO A 378 -7.93 -13.38 6.02
N HIS A 379 -8.63 -12.52 6.75
CA HIS A 379 -8.32 -11.10 6.80
C HIS A 379 -7.41 -10.76 7.99
N GLY A 380 -6.36 -9.99 7.71
CA GLY A 380 -5.57 -9.33 8.74
C GLY A 380 -6.39 -8.27 9.49
N SER A 381 -5.78 -7.62 10.47
CA SER A 381 -6.43 -6.52 11.21
C SER A 381 -6.80 -5.33 10.33
N GLY A 382 -6.14 -5.16 9.19
CA GLY A 382 -6.44 -4.17 8.16
C GLY A 382 -7.34 -4.69 7.04
N GLY A 383 -7.85 -5.94 7.12
CA GLY A 383 -8.61 -6.52 6.02
C GLY A 383 -7.72 -6.91 4.84
N LEU A 384 -8.23 -6.74 3.61
CA LEU A 384 -7.43 -6.85 2.38
C LEU A 384 -6.41 -5.72 2.23
N ILE A 385 -6.54 -4.61 2.95
CA ILE A 385 -5.58 -3.48 2.85
C ILE A 385 -4.16 -3.94 3.18
N ASP A 386 -4.00 -4.91 4.08
CA ASP A 386 -2.70 -5.45 4.44
C ASP A 386 -2.06 -6.15 3.22
N SER A 387 -2.74 -7.11 2.60
CA SER A 387 -2.21 -7.76 1.38
C SER A 387 -2.09 -6.79 0.21
N ASP A 388 -3.11 -5.95 0.01
CA ASP A 388 -3.22 -4.97 -1.08
C ASP A 388 -2.11 -3.91 -1.08
N THR A 389 -1.41 -3.72 0.05
CA THR A 389 -0.32 -2.75 0.18
C THR A 389 1.04 -3.39 0.41
N LEU A 390 1.15 -4.71 0.23
CA LEU A 390 2.31 -5.50 0.68
C LEU A 390 2.67 -5.18 2.13
N TYR A 391 1.65 -5.19 2.98
CA TYR A 391 1.71 -4.86 4.40
C TYR A 391 2.30 -3.46 4.62
N GLY A 392 1.97 -2.52 3.74
CA GLY A 392 2.46 -1.14 3.74
C GLY A 392 3.85 -0.94 3.12
N LEU A 393 4.48 -1.96 2.51
CA LEU A 393 5.77 -1.79 1.82
C LEU A 393 5.65 -1.43 0.34
N ALA A 394 4.49 -1.56 -0.29
CA ALA A 394 4.31 -1.22 -1.71
C ALA A 394 4.71 0.24 -2.03
N ARG A 395 4.62 1.15 -1.06
CA ARG A 395 5.03 2.56 -1.18
C ARG A 395 6.54 2.80 -1.30
N ASP A 396 7.33 1.79 -0.96
CA ASP A 396 8.80 1.84 -1.06
C ASP A 396 9.26 1.48 -2.48
N LEU A 397 8.38 0.91 -3.30
CA LEU A 397 8.65 0.68 -4.70
C LEU A 397 8.55 2.00 -5.50
N PRO A 398 9.37 2.18 -6.54
CA PRO A 398 9.26 3.31 -7.43
C PRO A 398 7.96 3.23 -8.23
N ARG A 399 7.28 4.37 -8.40
CA ARG A 399 6.09 4.45 -9.24
C ARG A 399 6.45 4.22 -10.71
N SER A 400 5.86 3.19 -11.31
CA SER A 400 5.99 2.91 -12.73
C SER A 400 5.20 3.91 -13.57
N PRO A 401 5.73 4.37 -14.71
CA PRO A 401 4.95 5.15 -15.68
C PRO A 401 3.81 4.33 -16.31
N ARG A 402 3.82 2.99 -16.19
CA ARG A 402 2.77 2.10 -16.68
C ARG A 402 1.54 2.01 -15.78
N ARG A 403 1.58 2.66 -14.61
CA ARG A 403 0.44 2.70 -13.69
C ARG A 403 -0.79 3.33 -14.32
N TYR A 404 -1.95 2.87 -13.90
CA TYR A 404 -3.21 3.52 -14.23
C TYR A 404 -3.39 4.78 -13.39
N THR A 405 -2.91 5.91 -13.91
CA THR A 405 -3.17 7.25 -13.36
C THR A 405 -4.21 7.97 -14.20
N GLN A 406 -4.89 8.97 -13.63
CA GLN A 406 -5.83 9.81 -14.37
C GLN A 406 -5.17 10.49 -15.59
N GLU A 407 -3.87 10.81 -15.48
CA GLU A 407 -3.06 11.43 -16.53
C GLU A 407 -2.70 10.45 -17.67
N ASN A 408 -2.39 9.18 -17.35
CA ASN A 408 -2.04 8.14 -18.34
C ASN A 408 -3.25 7.34 -18.82
N SER A 409 -4.45 7.63 -18.30
CA SER A 409 -5.69 6.98 -18.73
C SER A 409 -6.06 7.32 -20.17
N LEU A 410 -5.41 8.31 -20.79
CA LEU A 410 -5.63 8.73 -22.17
C LEU A 410 -4.29 8.79 -22.91
N LYS A 411 -4.06 7.84 -23.82
CA LYS A 411 -2.97 7.93 -24.80
C LYS A 411 -3.60 8.18 -26.16
N ASP A 412 -3.24 9.29 -26.81
CA ASP A 412 -3.81 9.73 -28.09
C ASP A 412 -5.36 9.82 -28.08
N GLY A 413 -5.95 10.20 -26.93
CA GLY A 413 -7.40 10.33 -26.75
C GLY A 413 -8.15 9.01 -26.55
N THR A 414 -7.47 7.87 -26.52
CA THR A 414 -8.09 6.55 -26.28
C THR A 414 -7.91 6.12 -24.82
N PRO A 415 -8.96 5.66 -24.13
CA PRO A 415 -8.85 5.12 -22.78
C PRO A 415 -7.86 3.96 -22.74
N GLN A 416 -6.75 4.11 -22.01
CA GLN A 416 -5.86 2.99 -21.74
C GLN A 416 -6.61 2.06 -20.79
N LYS A 417 -6.79 0.79 -21.18
CA LYS A 417 -7.44 -0.25 -20.36
C LYS A 417 -6.40 -1.27 -19.93
N GLN A 418 -6.51 -1.77 -18.69
CA GLN A 418 -5.70 -2.89 -18.19
C GLN A 418 -5.80 -4.08 -19.15
N PRO A 419 -4.68 -4.55 -19.74
CA PRO A 419 -4.68 -5.74 -20.60
C PRO A 419 -5.25 -6.95 -19.88
N LEU A 420 -6.05 -7.76 -20.57
CA LEU A 420 -6.60 -8.99 -20.01
C LEU A 420 -5.57 -10.13 -20.08
N ALA A 421 -5.63 -11.07 -19.13
CA ALA A 421 -4.73 -12.22 -19.09
C ALA A 421 -4.72 -13.00 -20.43
N LEU A 422 -5.89 -13.21 -21.03
CA LEU A 422 -6.01 -13.91 -22.32
C LEU A 422 -5.46 -13.11 -23.50
N GLU A 423 -5.52 -11.78 -23.47
CA GLU A 423 -4.92 -10.91 -24.51
C GLU A 423 -3.39 -10.96 -24.44
N VAL A 424 -2.85 -10.87 -23.22
CA VAL A 424 -1.42 -11.00 -22.97
C VAL A 424 -0.93 -12.39 -23.38
N TRP A 425 -1.65 -13.45 -23.01
CA TRP A 425 -1.35 -14.81 -23.43
C TRP A 425 -1.23 -14.94 -24.96
N LYS A 426 -2.26 -14.50 -25.70
CA LYS A 426 -2.26 -14.54 -27.17
C LYS A 426 -1.11 -13.74 -27.78
N SER A 427 -0.76 -12.60 -27.18
CA SER A 427 0.39 -11.79 -27.61
C SER A 427 1.72 -12.53 -27.41
N VAL A 428 1.89 -13.20 -26.27
CA VAL A 428 3.09 -14.03 -26.00
C VAL A 428 3.17 -15.17 -27.00
N VAL A 429 2.09 -15.92 -27.21
CA VAL A 429 2.06 -17.05 -28.16
C VAL A 429 2.41 -16.59 -29.59
N LYS A 430 1.89 -15.43 -30.01
CA LYS A 430 2.18 -14.85 -31.34
C LYS A 430 3.64 -14.44 -31.52
N THR A 431 4.34 -14.14 -30.42
CA THR A 431 5.74 -13.65 -30.43
C THR A 431 6.75 -14.72 -30.02
N LEU A 432 6.33 -15.97 -29.86
CA LEU A 432 7.23 -17.09 -29.63
C LEU A 432 8.08 -17.39 -30.88
N ASP A 433 9.34 -17.74 -30.64
CA ASP A 433 10.21 -18.24 -31.71
C ASP A 433 9.70 -19.59 -32.23
N PRO A 434 9.81 -19.88 -33.55
CA PRO A 434 9.36 -21.14 -34.11
C PRO A 434 9.92 -22.37 -33.38
N GLY A 435 9.04 -23.29 -32.99
CA GLY A 435 9.40 -24.51 -32.25
C GLY A 435 9.61 -24.32 -30.74
N SER A 436 9.56 -23.09 -30.22
CA SER A 436 9.58 -22.83 -28.79
C SER A 436 8.26 -23.16 -28.11
N ARG A 437 8.34 -23.59 -26.86
CA ARG A 437 7.17 -23.87 -25.99
C ARG A 437 7.26 -23.07 -24.71
N ILE A 438 6.09 -22.79 -24.11
CA ILE A 438 5.95 -22.00 -22.89
C ILE A 438 5.94 -22.93 -21.67
N ASN A 439 6.68 -22.55 -20.64
CA ASN A 439 6.53 -23.10 -19.28
C ASN A 439 5.64 -22.15 -18.48
N ILE A 440 4.77 -22.69 -17.63
CA ILE A 440 3.91 -21.88 -16.76
C ILE A 440 4.25 -22.20 -15.32
N LEU A 441 4.42 -21.18 -14.49
CA LEU A 441 4.44 -21.31 -13.04
C LEU A 441 3.16 -20.68 -12.49
N THR A 442 2.36 -21.44 -11.74
CA THR A 442 1.14 -20.95 -11.11
C THR A 442 1.30 -20.98 -9.59
N ASN A 443 1.27 -19.80 -8.97
CA ASN A 443 1.27 -19.63 -7.51
C ASN A 443 -0.08 -19.22 -6.93
N GLY A 444 -1.05 -18.90 -7.80
CA GLY A 444 -2.43 -18.58 -7.41
C GLY A 444 -3.45 -19.63 -7.85
N PRO A 445 -4.75 -19.32 -7.70
CA PRO A 445 -5.83 -20.15 -8.23
C PRO A 445 -5.70 -20.36 -9.75
N LEU A 446 -6.11 -21.54 -10.21
CA LEU A 446 -5.90 -21.99 -11.59
C LEU A 446 -6.88 -21.41 -12.62
N THR A 447 -7.64 -20.38 -12.23
CA THR A 447 -8.70 -19.72 -13.01
C THR A 447 -8.22 -19.28 -14.39
N ASN A 448 -7.08 -18.57 -14.44
CA ASN A 448 -6.50 -18.09 -15.69
C ASN A 448 -6.10 -19.23 -16.62
N LEU A 449 -5.39 -20.22 -16.08
CA LEU A 449 -4.93 -21.36 -16.86
C LEU A 449 -6.10 -22.18 -17.42
N ALA A 450 -7.14 -22.45 -16.61
CA ALA A 450 -8.34 -23.13 -17.07
C ALA A 450 -9.02 -22.38 -18.23
N LYS A 451 -9.14 -21.05 -18.12
CA LYS A 451 -9.71 -20.22 -19.20
C LYS A 451 -8.89 -20.25 -20.47
N ILE A 452 -7.58 -20.18 -20.36
CA ILE A 452 -6.69 -20.30 -21.51
C ILE A 452 -6.91 -21.67 -22.19
N ILE A 453 -6.94 -22.76 -21.41
CA ILE A 453 -7.18 -24.11 -21.93
C ILE A 453 -8.52 -24.20 -22.66
N LEU A 454 -9.58 -23.67 -22.08
CA LEU A 454 -10.93 -23.73 -22.65
C LEU A 454 -11.10 -22.85 -23.90
N SER A 455 -10.31 -21.77 -24.00
CA SER A 455 -10.39 -20.81 -25.11
C SER A 455 -9.65 -21.26 -26.38
N GLU A 456 -8.69 -22.19 -26.27
CA GLU A 456 -7.83 -22.60 -27.38
C GLU A 456 -8.11 -24.04 -27.83
N LYS A 457 -8.35 -24.24 -29.13
CA LYS A 457 -8.70 -25.55 -29.71
C LYS A 457 -7.53 -26.54 -29.84
N ASN A 458 -6.28 -26.11 -29.63
CA ASN A 458 -5.10 -26.95 -29.87
C ASN A 458 -3.93 -26.65 -28.91
N THR A 459 -4.25 -26.70 -27.62
CA THR A 459 -3.38 -26.26 -26.50
C THR A 459 -2.06 -27.02 -26.41
N THR A 460 -2.04 -28.34 -26.53
CA THR A 460 -0.88 -29.19 -26.16
C THR A 460 0.43 -28.91 -26.91
N SER A 461 0.40 -28.30 -28.09
CA SER A 461 1.61 -28.02 -28.87
C SER A 461 2.43 -26.82 -28.34
N ILE A 462 1.78 -25.93 -27.60
CA ILE A 462 2.36 -24.65 -27.13
C ILE A 462 3.00 -24.79 -25.74
N TYR A 463 2.50 -25.68 -24.88
CA TYR A 463 3.00 -25.86 -23.52
C TYR A 463 4.14 -26.89 -23.45
N GLN A 464 5.16 -26.58 -22.66
CA GLN A 464 6.23 -27.50 -22.32
C GLN A 464 5.91 -28.24 -21.00
N ASP A 465 5.88 -27.49 -19.91
CA ASP A 465 5.64 -27.96 -18.54
C ASP A 465 4.84 -26.90 -17.77
N VAL A 466 3.88 -27.35 -16.96
CA VAL A 466 3.11 -26.50 -16.03
C VAL A 466 3.49 -26.86 -14.60
N TYR A 467 4.06 -25.90 -13.88
CA TYR A 467 4.46 -26.02 -12.49
C TYR A 467 3.36 -25.40 -11.63
N ILE A 468 2.73 -26.21 -10.79
CA ILE A 468 1.61 -25.80 -9.95
C ILE A 468 2.05 -25.81 -8.49
N VAL A 469 2.14 -24.63 -7.87
CA VAL A 469 2.34 -24.48 -6.42
C VAL A 469 0.98 -24.46 -5.74
N GLY A 470 0.60 -25.61 -5.19
CA GLY A 470 -0.70 -25.80 -4.58
C GLY A 470 -1.06 -27.27 -4.47
N GLY A 471 -2.28 -27.53 -4.01
CA GLY A 471 -2.79 -28.88 -3.78
C GLY A 471 -2.20 -29.54 -2.54
N HIS A 472 -2.97 -30.47 -1.97
CA HIS A 472 -2.58 -31.22 -0.78
C HIS A 472 -2.93 -32.68 -0.95
N ILE A 473 -1.91 -33.54 -0.99
CA ILE A 473 -2.08 -35.01 -1.04
C ILE A 473 -1.88 -35.53 0.37
N SER A 474 -2.97 -35.78 1.06
CA SER A 474 -2.96 -36.24 2.45
C SER A 474 -2.25 -37.60 2.60
N ARG A 475 -1.41 -37.72 3.63
CA ARG A 475 -0.74 -38.98 4.03
C ARG A 475 -1.45 -39.72 5.17
N GLY A 476 -2.67 -39.32 5.52
CA GLY A 476 -3.49 -39.92 6.58
C GLY A 476 -4.34 -38.87 7.32
N ASP A 477 -5.18 -39.33 8.25
CA ASP A 477 -6.24 -38.52 8.87
C ASP A 477 -5.76 -37.26 9.61
N TRP A 478 -4.50 -37.22 10.03
CA TRP A 478 -3.89 -36.10 10.74
C TRP A 478 -3.24 -35.06 9.81
N ASP A 479 -3.04 -35.40 8.54
CA ASP A 479 -2.40 -34.55 7.54
C ASP A 479 -3.44 -33.72 6.79
N LYS A 480 -3.80 -32.59 7.41
CA LYS A 480 -4.83 -31.66 6.93
C LYS A 480 -4.27 -30.65 5.92
N GLY A 481 -5.15 -30.15 5.07
CA GLY A 481 -4.90 -29.05 4.13
C GLY A 481 -4.64 -27.71 4.84
N ASN A 482 -4.70 -26.60 4.10
CA ASN A 482 -4.46 -25.26 4.66
C ASN A 482 -5.69 -24.33 4.60
N VAL A 483 -6.87 -24.78 4.19
CA VAL A 483 -8.12 -23.99 4.23
C VAL A 483 -8.71 -23.93 5.65
N PHE A 484 -8.02 -23.25 6.57
CA PHE A 484 -8.35 -23.29 8.00
C PHE A 484 -9.52 -22.41 8.43
N THR A 485 -10.03 -21.54 7.56
CA THR A 485 -11.18 -20.65 7.79
C THR A 485 -12.52 -21.32 7.51
N ILE A 486 -12.52 -22.43 6.76
CA ILE A 486 -13.70 -23.22 6.43
C ILE A 486 -13.55 -24.58 7.10
N HIS A 487 -14.01 -24.68 8.36
CA HIS A 487 -13.77 -25.86 9.20
C HIS A 487 -14.33 -27.17 8.65
N SER A 488 -15.32 -27.12 7.75
CA SER A 488 -15.85 -28.30 7.07
C SER A 488 -14.92 -28.86 6.00
N ASN A 489 -13.94 -28.09 5.51
CA ASN A 489 -12.98 -28.52 4.50
C ASN A 489 -11.61 -28.79 5.12
N GLU A 490 -11.34 -30.05 5.42
CA GLU A 490 -10.12 -30.42 6.14
C GLU A 490 -8.91 -30.70 5.24
N PHE A 491 -9.12 -30.99 3.96
CA PHE A 491 -8.11 -31.60 3.11
C PHE A 491 -7.70 -30.76 1.89
N ALA A 492 -8.43 -29.69 1.55
CA ALA A 492 -8.05 -28.85 0.43
C ALA A 492 -6.88 -27.91 0.75
N GLU A 493 -6.18 -27.53 -0.30
CA GLU A 493 -5.22 -26.44 -0.30
C GLU A 493 -5.89 -25.19 -0.89
N PHE A 494 -5.54 -24.00 -0.39
CA PHE A 494 -6.16 -22.71 -0.74
C PHE A 494 -6.27 -22.48 -2.25
N ASN A 495 -5.20 -22.60 -3.04
CA ASN A 495 -5.27 -22.32 -4.47
C ASN A 495 -6.22 -23.27 -5.20
N MET A 496 -6.32 -24.53 -4.76
CA MET A 496 -7.28 -25.49 -5.30
C MET A 496 -8.71 -25.20 -4.84
N PHE A 497 -8.88 -24.75 -3.60
CA PHE A 497 -10.18 -24.44 -3.01
C PHE A 497 -10.79 -23.14 -3.59
N LEU A 498 -9.96 -22.16 -3.96
CA LEU A 498 -10.43 -20.86 -4.43
C LEU A 498 -11.08 -20.92 -5.82
N ASP A 499 -10.66 -21.85 -6.68
CA ASP A 499 -11.39 -22.21 -7.90
C ASP A 499 -11.28 -23.73 -8.17
N PRO A 500 -12.10 -24.55 -7.49
CA PRO A 500 -12.07 -26.01 -7.62
C PRO A 500 -12.38 -26.48 -9.04
N SER A 501 -13.27 -25.76 -9.73
CA SER A 501 -13.67 -26.10 -11.10
C SER A 501 -12.52 -25.84 -12.09
N ALA A 502 -11.80 -24.73 -11.94
CA ALA A 502 -10.60 -24.49 -12.72
C ALA A 502 -9.51 -25.52 -12.41
N ALA A 503 -9.30 -25.83 -11.13
CA ALA A 503 -8.34 -26.85 -10.73
C ALA A 503 -8.66 -28.21 -11.37
N LYS A 504 -9.91 -28.69 -11.28
CA LYS A 504 -10.37 -29.90 -11.96
C LYS A 504 -10.14 -29.82 -13.47
N THR A 505 -10.48 -28.70 -14.11
CA THR A 505 -10.28 -28.50 -15.56
C THR A 505 -8.80 -28.63 -15.96
N VAL A 506 -7.88 -28.05 -15.17
CA VAL A 506 -6.44 -28.15 -15.42
C VAL A 506 -5.93 -29.58 -15.20
N PHE A 507 -6.35 -30.23 -14.13
CA PHE A 507 -5.95 -31.62 -13.82
C PHE A 507 -6.59 -32.65 -14.75
N ASP A 508 -7.70 -32.36 -15.42
CA ASP A 508 -8.28 -33.23 -16.45
C ASP A 508 -7.71 -32.97 -17.86
N SER A 509 -6.91 -31.91 -18.03
CA SER A 509 -6.34 -31.53 -19.33
C SER A 509 -5.24 -32.49 -19.80
N ASN A 510 -4.75 -32.34 -21.03
CA ASN A 510 -3.59 -33.07 -21.55
C ASN A 510 -2.22 -32.42 -21.23
N LEU A 511 -2.18 -31.40 -20.36
CA LEU A 511 -0.94 -30.69 -20.03
C LEU A 511 0.03 -31.55 -19.21
N ASN A 512 1.34 -31.38 -19.41
CA ASN A 512 2.36 -32.01 -18.59
C ASN A 512 2.52 -31.21 -17.28
N ILE A 513 1.97 -31.74 -16.18
CA ILE A 513 1.89 -31.05 -14.89
C ILE A 513 2.99 -31.55 -13.95
N THR A 514 3.68 -30.58 -13.33
CA THR A 514 4.52 -30.76 -12.14
C THR A 514 3.85 -30.09 -10.95
N LEU A 515 3.38 -30.88 -10.00
CA LEU A 515 2.76 -30.43 -8.76
C LEU A 515 3.80 -30.24 -7.66
N ILE A 516 3.76 -29.09 -7.00
CA ILE A 516 4.54 -28.75 -5.81
C ILE A 516 3.54 -28.69 -4.63
N PRO A 517 3.24 -29.83 -3.98
CA PRO A 517 2.14 -29.91 -3.01
C PRO A 517 2.47 -29.26 -1.67
N LEU A 518 1.44 -28.96 -0.89
CA LEU A 518 1.53 -28.34 0.43
C LEU A 518 2.46 -29.09 1.40
N GLY A 519 2.51 -30.42 1.32
CA GLY A 519 3.35 -31.24 2.18
C GLY A 519 4.85 -30.91 2.07
N ILE A 520 5.37 -30.63 0.86
CA ILE A 520 6.77 -30.23 0.67
C ILE A 520 6.98 -28.74 0.93
N GLN A 521 6.00 -27.90 0.58
CA GLN A 521 5.99 -26.47 0.89
C GLN A 521 6.16 -26.20 2.39
N ARG A 522 5.45 -26.96 3.25
CA ARG A 522 5.56 -26.86 4.71
C ARG A 522 6.97 -27.13 5.25
N ARG A 523 7.81 -27.91 4.55
CA ARG A 523 9.19 -28.21 4.98
C ARG A 523 10.14 -27.02 4.82
N VAL A 524 9.80 -26.06 3.96
CA VAL A 524 10.64 -24.87 3.69
C VAL A 524 10.10 -23.59 4.32
N GLY A 525 8.90 -23.61 4.91
CA GLY A 525 8.19 -22.44 5.46
C GLY A 525 8.72 -21.89 6.79
N SER A 526 10.00 -21.52 6.87
CA SER A 526 10.61 -20.94 8.07
C SER A 526 11.03 -19.49 7.86
N LEU A 527 10.20 -18.55 8.34
CA LEU A 527 10.50 -17.12 8.33
C LEU A 527 11.82 -16.75 9.07
N PRO A 528 12.15 -17.34 10.24
CA PRO A 528 13.43 -17.07 10.89
C PRO A 528 14.64 -17.47 10.05
N ARG A 529 14.62 -18.65 9.42
CA ARG A 529 15.75 -19.16 8.63
C ARG A 529 15.99 -18.34 7.36
N ILE A 530 14.93 -17.98 6.64
CA ILE A 530 15.06 -17.13 5.45
C ILE A 530 15.56 -15.73 5.82
N LEU A 531 15.14 -15.21 6.98
CA LEU A 531 15.59 -13.91 7.47
C LEU A 531 17.07 -13.92 7.90
N GLU A 532 17.52 -14.97 8.57
CA GLU A 532 18.92 -15.19 8.92
C GLU A 532 19.80 -15.11 7.66
N LYS A 533 19.45 -15.88 6.62
CA LYS A 533 20.19 -15.86 5.36
C LYS A 533 20.14 -14.52 4.63
N LEU A 534 19.00 -13.84 4.63
CA LEU A 534 18.90 -12.50 4.04
C LEU A 534 19.66 -11.44 4.83
N GLN A 535 19.88 -11.61 6.14
CA GLN A 535 20.68 -10.67 6.95
C GLN A 535 22.16 -10.69 6.54
N GLU A 536 22.69 -11.86 6.19
CA GLU A 536 24.05 -12.05 5.70
C GLU A 536 24.28 -11.38 4.32
N THR A 537 23.20 -11.08 3.58
CA THR A 537 23.26 -10.75 2.14
C THR A 537 22.50 -9.48 1.72
N LYS A 538 22.34 -8.47 2.60
CA LYS A 538 21.54 -7.23 2.34
C LYS A 538 22.16 -6.19 1.38
N ARG A 539 22.82 -6.60 0.29
CA ARG A 539 23.52 -5.62 -0.57
C ARG A 539 22.62 -4.98 -1.63
N THR A 540 21.60 -5.70 -2.11
CA THR A 540 20.72 -5.25 -3.19
C THR A 540 19.41 -4.63 -2.67
N PRO A 541 18.78 -3.70 -3.41
CA PRO A 541 17.46 -3.16 -3.03
C PRO A 541 16.37 -4.22 -2.83
N GLU A 542 16.37 -5.27 -3.65
CA GLU A 542 15.41 -6.37 -3.62
C GLU A 542 15.62 -7.26 -2.40
N ALA A 543 16.87 -7.58 -2.05
CA ALA A 543 17.17 -8.31 -0.82
C ALA A 543 16.73 -7.50 0.41
N LYS A 544 16.94 -6.17 0.39
CA LYS A 544 16.45 -5.27 1.45
C LYS A 544 14.92 -5.25 1.51
N PHE A 545 14.23 -5.17 0.37
CA PHE A 545 12.78 -5.20 0.30
C PHE A 545 12.23 -6.53 0.84
N ALA A 546 12.73 -7.66 0.33
CA ALA A 546 12.36 -9.00 0.76
C ALA A 546 12.60 -9.20 2.27
N SER A 547 13.77 -8.78 2.77
CA SER A 547 14.10 -8.86 4.20
C SER A 547 13.14 -8.03 5.05
N ARG A 548 12.76 -6.82 4.61
CA ARG A 548 11.80 -5.96 5.33
C ARG A 548 10.40 -6.55 5.33
N LEU A 549 9.94 -7.08 4.18
CA LEU A 549 8.64 -7.73 4.06
C LEU A 549 8.57 -8.95 4.97
N LEU A 550 9.53 -9.86 4.87
CA LEU A 550 9.60 -11.06 5.71
C LEU A 550 9.74 -10.74 7.20
N SER A 551 10.50 -9.70 7.57
CA SER A 551 10.66 -9.29 8.98
C SER A 551 9.33 -8.77 9.56
N MET A 552 8.57 -8.03 8.75
CA MET A 552 7.27 -7.52 9.14
C MET A 552 6.23 -8.64 9.26
N LEU A 553 6.20 -9.57 8.30
CA LEU A 553 5.35 -10.76 8.37
C LEU A 553 5.68 -11.60 9.61
N TYR A 554 6.97 -11.79 9.89
CA TYR A 554 7.41 -12.50 11.09
C TYR A 554 6.96 -11.79 12.37
N GLY A 555 7.13 -10.47 12.46
CA GLY A 555 6.64 -9.66 13.58
C GLY A 555 5.13 -9.82 13.79
N LEU A 556 4.34 -9.72 12.73
CA LEU A 556 2.89 -9.90 12.76
C LEU A 556 2.49 -11.32 13.18
N GLN A 557 3.19 -12.34 12.68
CA GLN A 557 2.96 -13.73 13.04
C GLN A 557 3.14 -13.96 14.56
N GLN A 558 4.16 -13.34 15.16
CA GLN A 558 4.45 -13.46 16.58
C GLN A 558 3.48 -12.65 17.45
N SER A 559 3.06 -11.46 17.00
CA SER A 559 2.29 -10.53 17.83
C SER A 559 0.77 -10.68 17.69
N HIS A 560 0.28 -11.29 16.61
CA HIS A 560 -1.15 -11.29 16.29
C HIS A 560 -1.67 -12.62 15.75
N VAL A 561 -2.71 -13.15 16.40
CA VAL A 561 -3.34 -14.43 16.05
C VAL A 561 -3.86 -14.46 14.60
N LEU A 562 -4.36 -13.33 14.09
CA LEU A 562 -4.89 -13.22 12.72
C LEU A 562 -3.83 -13.45 11.65
N TYR A 563 -2.54 -13.27 11.96
CA TYR A 563 -1.44 -13.39 11.00
C TYR A 563 -0.60 -14.66 11.19
N ARG A 564 -1.08 -15.64 11.96
CA ARG A 564 -0.35 -16.91 12.13
C ARG A 564 -0.04 -17.64 10.82
N HIS A 565 -0.77 -17.34 9.76
CA HIS A 565 -0.70 -17.99 8.46
C HIS A 565 0.33 -17.40 7.49
N VAL A 566 0.93 -16.24 7.80
CA VAL A 566 1.78 -15.49 6.85
C VAL A 566 3.12 -16.16 6.54
N ASP A 567 3.50 -17.18 7.30
CA ASP A 567 4.64 -18.04 7.00
C ASP A 567 4.45 -18.84 5.70
N LYS A 568 3.21 -19.09 5.29
CA LYS A 568 2.86 -19.79 4.04
C LYS A 568 3.37 -19.07 2.80
N PHE A 569 3.37 -17.73 2.80
CA PHE A 569 3.90 -16.93 1.69
C PHE A 569 5.36 -17.23 1.37
N SER A 570 6.16 -17.55 2.39
CA SER A 570 7.57 -17.90 2.17
C SER A 570 7.76 -19.24 1.47
N GLN A 571 6.70 -20.06 1.33
CA GLN A 571 6.75 -21.40 0.74
C GLN A 571 6.48 -21.36 -0.77
N GLU A 572 5.84 -20.30 -1.27
CA GLU A 572 5.46 -20.11 -2.67
C GLU A 572 6.67 -19.96 -3.61
N ILE A 573 7.82 -19.56 -3.07
CA ILE A 573 9.08 -19.37 -3.83
C ILE A 573 9.60 -20.71 -4.35
N LEU A 574 9.26 -21.83 -3.69
CA LEU A 574 9.76 -23.17 -4.02
C LEU A 574 9.52 -23.55 -5.48
N GLY A 575 8.37 -23.17 -6.05
CA GLY A 575 8.06 -23.47 -7.45
C GLY A 575 9.03 -22.82 -8.42
N ALA A 576 9.43 -21.57 -8.17
CA ALA A 576 10.41 -20.89 -9.00
C ALA A 576 11.82 -21.48 -8.87
N LEU A 577 12.24 -21.89 -7.66
CA LEU A 577 13.55 -22.56 -7.48
C LEU A 577 13.62 -23.89 -8.23
N VAL A 578 12.53 -24.67 -8.22
CA VAL A 578 12.44 -25.94 -8.96
C VAL A 578 12.41 -25.69 -10.47
N LEU A 579 11.65 -24.70 -10.95
CA LEU A 579 11.59 -24.33 -12.37
C LEU A 579 12.95 -23.86 -12.92
N ALA A 580 13.67 -23.03 -12.14
CA ALA A 580 14.99 -22.53 -12.48
C ALA A 580 16.07 -23.63 -12.50
N GLY A 581 15.81 -24.79 -11.88
CA GLY A 581 16.76 -25.88 -11.75
C GLY A 581 17.84 -25.63 -10.68
N ASP A 582 17.62 -24.66 -9.79
CA ASP A 582 18.54 -24.33 -8.69
C ASP A 582 18.50 -25.41 -7.59
N LEU A 583 17.38 -26.13 -7.46
CA LEU A 583 17.24 -27.29 -6.58
C LEU A 583 17.34 -28.61 -7.35
N LYS A 584 17.85 -29.66 -6.69
CA LYS A 584 17.78 -31.05 -7.17
C LYS A 584 16.58 -31.75 -6.54
N PRO A 585 15.41 -31.79 -7.20
CA PRO A 585 14.21 -32.39 -6.66
C PRO A 585 14.18 -33.92 -6.84
N THR A 586 13.52 -34.60 -5.92
CA THR A 586 13.02 -35.96 -6.12
C THR A 586 11.56 -35.88 -6.57
N MET A 587 11.25 -36.49 -7.71
CA MET A 587 9.92 -36.46 -8.33
C MET A 587 9.32 -37.86 -8.38
N GLN A 588 8.02 -37.99 -8.13
CA GLN A 588 7.25 -39.21 -8.38
C GLN A 588 6.12 -38.93 -9.37
N VAL A 589 5.72 -39.91 -10.17
CA VAL A 589 4.54 -39.80 -11.02
C VAL A 589 3.41 -40.57 -10.36
N LYS A 590 2.27 -39.91 -10.11
CA LYS A 590 1.07 -40.56 -9.56
C LYS A 590 -0.20 -40.10 -10.29
N PRO A 591 -1.26 -40.91 -10.32
CA PRO A 591 -2.54 -40.51 -10.87
C PRO A 591 -3.28 -39.61 -9.88
N VAL A 592 -3.48 -38.34 -10.23
CA VAL A 592 -4.05 -37.30 -9.36
C VAL A 592 -5.39 -36.83 -9.91
N LYS A 593 -6.34 -36.60 -9.01
CA LYS A 593 -7.68 -36.07 -9.28
C LYS A 593 -8.00 -34.93 -8.31
N VAL A 594 -8.79 -33.96 -8.77
CA VAL A 594 -9.29 -32.84 -7.96
C VAL A 594 -10.81 -32.90 -7.88
N LEU A 595 -11.35 -32.79 -6.66
CA LEU A 595 -12.79 -32.74 -6.42
C LEU A 595 -13.34 -31.32 -6.62
N ALA A 596 -14.44 -31.21 -7.36
CA ALA A 596 -15.11 -29.94 -7.66
C ALA A 596 -16.60 -30.19 -7.96
N GLU A 597 -17.31 -30.72 -6.96
CA GLU A 597 -18.72 -31.13 -7.06
C GLU A 597 -19.68 -30.02 -6.61
N GLY A 598 -19.13 -28.88 -6.17
CA GLY A 598 -19.90 -27.79 -5.59
C GLY A 598 -20.17 -28.00 -4.09
N VAL A 599 -19.50 -28.95 -3.46
CA VAL A 599 -19.63 -29.27 -2.03
C VAL A 599 -18.46 -28.67 -1.26
N GLU A 600 -18.73 -27.61 -0.48
CA GLU A 600 -17.69 -26.82 0.18
C GLU A 600 -16.76 -27.63 1.09
N SER A 601 -17.21 -28.74 1.68
CA SER A 601 -16.38 -29.59 2.56
C SER A 601 -15.35 -30.45 1.82
N THR A 602 -15.52 -30.69 0.52
CA THR A 602 -14.66 -31.59 -0.26
C THR A 602 -14.05 -30.93 -1.50
N ASP A 603 -14.65 -29.84 -1.97
CA ASP A 603 -14.15 -29.08 -3.12
C ASP A 603 -12.69 -28.64 -2.91
N GLY A 604 -11.88 -28.73 -3.97
CA GLY A 604 -10.46 -28.40 -3.97
C GLY A 604 -9.56 -29.51 -3.40
N GLN A 605 -10.13 -30.60 -2.88
CA GLN A 605 -9.34 -31.73 -2.41
C GLN A 605 -8.58 -32.38 -3.58
N THR A 606 -7.27 -32.54 -3.41
CA THR A 606 -6.37 -33.22 -4.36
C THR A 606 -6.08 -34.62 -3.84
N MET A 607 -6.39 -35.65 -4.62
CA MET A 607 -6.26 -37.04 -4.17
C MET A 607 -5.60 -37.93 -5.22
N ILE A 608 -5.01 -39.03 -4.77
CA ILE A 608 -4.53 -40.09 -5.66
C ILE A 608 -5.74 -40.96 -6.02
N ASP A 609 -5.99 -41.13 -7.32
CA ASP A 609 -7.08 -41.95 -7.84
C ASP A 609 -6.53 -42.85 -8.96
N GLU A 610 -6.27 -44.11 -8.65
CA GLU A 610 -5.68 -45.08 -9.60
C GLU A 610 -6.59 -45.42 -10.78
N LYS A 611 -7.88 -45.08 -10.72
CA LYS A 611 -8.84 -45.39 -11.79
C LYS A 611 -9.01 -44.23 -12.75
N ASP A 612 -9.28 -43.04 -12.21
CA ASP A 612 -9.68 -41.86 -13.00
C ASP A 612 -8.67 -40.72 -12.91
N GLY A 613 -7.57 -40.87 -12.15
CA GLY A 613 -6.58 -39.81 -11.95
C GLY A 613 -5.64 -39.64 -13.14
N LYS A 614 -5.27 -38.39 -13.42
CA LYS A 614 -4.26 -38.05 -14.43
C LYS A 614 -2.86 -38.26 -13.88
N LEU A 615 -1.96 -38.84 -14.67
CA LEU A 615 -0.54 -38.92 -14.30
C LEU A 615 0.07 -37.51 -14.19
N VAL A 616 0.51 -37.17 -12.98
CA VAL A 616 1.13 -35.89 -12.62
C VAL A 616 2.48 -36.15 -11.98
N LYS A 617 3.51 -35.37 -12.34
CA LYS A 617 4.80 -35.36 -11.64
C LYS A 617 4.62 -34.60 -10.32
N ILE A 618 4.95 -35.21 -9.19
CA ILE A 618 4.77 -34.65 -7.86
C ILE A 618 6.14 -34.47 -7.24
N LEU A 619 6.42 -33.27 -6.74
CA LEU A 619 7.59 -33.00 -5.95
C LEU A 619 7.48 -33.67 -4.58
N GLU A 620 8.33 -34.68 -4.36
CA GLU A 620 8.32 -35.47 -3.12
C GLU A 620 9.31 -34.93 -2.09
N ASP A 621 10.51 -34.57 -2.55
CA ASP A 621 11.58 -34.11 -1.66
C ASP A 621 12.52 -33.11 -2.33
N VAL A 622 13.12 -32.24 -1.53
CA VAL A 622 14.16 -31.27 -1.92
C VAL A 622 15.17 -31.10 -0.79
N ASN A 623 16.38 -30.66 -1.14
CA ASN A 623 17.31 -30.16 -0.13
C ASN A 623 16.80 -28.82 0.44
N TYR A 624 16.03 -28.89 1.53
CA TYR A 624 15.40 -27.74 2.16
C TYR A 624 16.40 -26.78 2.82
N THR A 625 17.64 -27.21 3.13
CA THR A 625 18.67 -26.29 3.64
C THR A 625 19.16 -25.37 2.51
N ALA A 626 19.36 -25.94 1.31
CA ALA A 626 19.78 -25.18 0.13
C ALA A 626 18.73 -24.14 -0.30
N TYR A 627 17.44 -24.36 -0.01
CA TYR A 627 16.35 -23.43 -0.32
C TYR A 627 16.64 -21.99 0.12
N TYR A 628 17.00 -21.80 1.40
CA TYR A 628 17.22 -20.48 1.97
C TYR A 628 18.46 -19.80 1.39
N ASP A 629 19.54 -20.57 1.23
CA ASP A 629 20.79 -20.08 0.67
C ASP A 629 20.60 -19.66 -0.79
N LEU A 630 19.92 -20.48 -1.60
CA LEU A 630 19.67 -20.20 -3.02
C LEU A 630 18.85 -18.92 -3.21
N PHE A 631 17.76 -18.77 -2.45
CA PHE A 631 16.95 -17.56 -2.52
C PHE A 631 17.73 -16.31 -2.09
N ALA A 632 18.38 -16.36 -0.92
CA ALA A 632 19.13 -15.22 -0.40
C ALA A 632 20.33 -14.84 -1.28
N ASN A 633 21.06 -15.83 -1.81
CA ASN A 633 22.18 -15.60 -2.71
C ASN A 633 21.72 -14.99 -4.04
N ARG A 634 20.62 -15.49 -4.61
CA ARG A 634 20.06 -15.00 -5.87
C ARG A 634 19.63 -13.53 -5.76
N LEU A 635 18.94 -13.17 -4.68
CA LEU A 635 18.55 -11.79 -4.41
C LEU A 635 19.75 -10.86 -4.26
N ASN A 636 20.86 -11.35 -3.70
CA ASN A 636 22.08 -10.59 -3.46
C ASN A 636 22.99 -10.46 -4.70
N ASP A 637 22.72 -11.20 -5.78
CA ASP A 637 23.49 -11.09 -7.03
C ASP A 637 23.37 -9.67 -7.62
N LEU A 638 24.50 -9.01 -7.92
CA LEU A 638 24.48 -7.66 -8.47
C LEU A 638 24.19 -7.60 -9.97
N LYS A 639 24.35 -8.71 -10.72
CA LYS A 639 24.26 -8.73 -12.19
C LYS A 639 22.89 -8.34 -12.73
N GLN A 640 21.83 -8.68 -12.00
CA GLN A 640 20.45 -8.35 -12.34
C GLN A 640 19.78 -7.59 -11.20
N SER A 641 20.49 -6.65 -10.56
CA SER A 641 19.95 -5.89 -9.44
C SER A 641 19.25 -4.61 -9.89
N ALA A 642 18.17 -4.27 -9.20
CA ALA A 642 17.52 -2.98 -9.26
C ALA A 642 18.53 -1.85 -9.03
N VAL A 643 18.49 -0.84 -9.88
CA VAL A 643 19.21 0.41 -9.66
C VAL A 643 18.18 1.46 -9.26
N ILE A 644 17.96 1.56 -7.95
CA ILE A 644 17.29 2.71 -7.37
C ILE A 644 18.37 3.77 -7.25
N GLY A 645 18.25 4.90 -7.96
CA GLY A 645 19.17 6.02 -7.80
C GLY A 645 19.29 6.36 -6.32
N SER A 646 20.41 5.98 -5.69
CA SER A 646 20.60 6.24 -4.27
C SER A 646 21.13 7.65 -4.10
N PHE A 647 20.64 8.35 -3.09
CA PHE A 647 21.18 9.64 -2.70
C PHE A 647 22.70 9.56 -2.43
N ASP A 648 23.18 8.40 -1.99
CA ASP A 648 24.61 8.12 -1.74
C ASP A 648 25.46 8.05 -3.03
N GLU A 649 24.96 7.42 -4.09
CA GLU A 649 25.63 7.36 -5.39
C GLU A 649 25.65 8.73 -6.07
N GLN A 650 24.59 9.51 -5.87
CA GLN A 650 24.50 10.90 -6.28
C GLN A 650 25.45 11.80 -5.48
N ARG A 651 25.54 11.63 -4.15
CA ARG A 651 26.54 12.29 -3.31
C ARG A 651 27.95 11.97 -3.78
N ARG A 652 28.22 10.71 -4.14
CA ARG A 652 29.53 10.25 -4.65
C ARG A 652 29.89 10.87 -6.00
N LEU A 653 28.90 11.08 -6.89
CA LEU A 653 29.07 11.77 -8.17
C LEU A 653 29.26 13.29 -7.98
N TRP A 654 28.51 13.92 -7.07
CA TRP A 654 28.66 15.34 -6.70
C TRP A 654 29.99 15.64 -6.00
N SER A 655 30.58 14.65 -5.31
CA SER A 655 31.85 14.77 -4.61
C SER A 655 33.08 14.64 -5.54
N ARG A 656 32.89 14.29 -6.81
CA ARG A 656 33.98 14.24 -7.79
C ARG A 656 34.06 15.59 -8.49
N GLN A 657 35.24 16.22 -8.46
CA GLN A 657 35.47 17.42 -9.26
C GLN A 657 35.25 17.10 -10.75
N PRO A 658 34.59 18.00 -11.50
CA PRO A 658 34.39 17.83 -12.92
C PRO A 658 35.75 17.68 -13.62
N LYS A 659 35.83 16.75 -14.60
CA LYS A 659 36.94 16.74 -15.56
C LYS A 659 36.69 17.78 -16.64
#